data_AF-A0A4Y3KLG0-F1
#
_entry.id   AF-A0A4Y3KLG0-F1
#
_cell.length_a   1.000
_cell.length_b   1.000
_cell.length_c   1.000
_cell.angle_alpha   90.00
_cell.angle_beta   90.00
_cell.angle_gamma   90.00
#
_symmetry.space_group_name_H-M   'P 1'
#
loop_
_entity.id
_entity.type
_entity.pdbx_description
1 polymer ?
#
loop_
_entity_poly.entity_id
_entity_poly.type
_entity_poly.pdbx_seq_one_letter_code
_entity_poly.pdbx_strand_id
1 'polypeptide(L)'
;MVSWFRRRARTAALSAGLTAAALVATAAVAPGAFANPVESPHDFADGTQGWYSYGGDSSSSVVDGELCVVVPAGTTNPWDVAAQHDGVAFQAGGTYTVSFSAHTTAPVSVNLRAGIGWPDDVSSTVALTEEKQDYAFSWTPEFSGDGNLSFQLGAQAADYTFCLDDFQLSGDVELLPDTSFDGVLPEGWSANGWTVTSEPGEGEPLCFEVLDSSGQYAGLVLNGLPIEADANYRLAYTASASNGATIRTIVGENAEPWRTAFVDNTELTTDLQEHVLAFTSPLTFPAESSDPTVGVGQLALQMGARGDFTFCITSISLQKVATPPPPYEPDVRGPVRVNQLGYLPDGPKNATVVSDAAEPLAWELQDAAQQVVASGEATPAGVDPTSQLAVQTIDFSSFSTPGSGYTLVVGEDRSDPFAISATLYDQLRYDALNYFYPVRSGIAVDVPDDRYDRPAGHVSGPDGGVNKGDLDVACLTSAEDGGSWSYGTWACPEGYSLDVVGGWYDAGDHGKYVVNGGIAVAQLLGMYERTLHTKNAVKGALGDATLDVPGDESGNRVPDVLDEARWQLDFLLAMQVPAGSGMTVSATDSRSLDGLVHHKIHDVGWTGLGLLPSQDPQLRRLHRPSTAATLNLAAAAAQGARLFRTYDKAYSQKLLTAARTAYAAAKRVPDLYAPVTAGQNGGGPYDDANVTDEFYWAAAELFLTTGDRDVKADVLASPLAASDIWSRTGFSWGSVAPLARMDLATVPNNLPTRKAIRASVVAGADTYLAWQGDEAFGQAYPGQADGSYEWGSNSAVLNNQVVLATAYDLTGDPAYARAVLESMDYLLGRNALNNSYITGYGTEFSSHQHSRWLVPPPPGTVSGGPNSQRGTWDPVMNRLYPAGHECAPQLCYVDDIEAWSVNELTINWNAPMSWVASFVADLGAKGVPAAPAVTTQPQDATVAPGATVQFVAAATGSPTPTVRWESRHGKGRWATVRGVTSTTLTVKASPATDGTQYRAVFTNASGSVATDAATLRIERAAPQVTTHPASVSGKAGTRVTLRAAASGYPVPRIQWQVRERGSSRWVDLRHACGTALSLVVGPGTDGDRYRAVFTNDAGSATTDEASVTLVRGPR
;
A
#
# COMPACT_ATOMS: atom_id res chain seq x y z
N MET A 1 3.96 -58.36 13.91
CA MET A 1 4.03 -59.73 14.45
C MET A 1 2.62 -60.10 14.95
N VAL A 2 1.95 -61.11 14.36
CA VAL A 2 0.77 -61.87 14.87
C VAL A 2 -0.44 -61.04 15.39
N SER A 3 -1.58 -60.87 14.68
CA SER A 3 -2.75 -61.79 14.51
C SER A 3 -3.56 -62.07 15.82
N TRP A 4 -4.89 -62.34 15.88
CA TRP A 4 -6.05 -62.34 14.94
C TRP A 4 -7.37 -62.63 15.76
N PHE A 5 -8.56 -62.70 15.12
CA PHE A 5 -9.88 -63.23 15.60
C PHE A 5 -10.71 -62.43 16.65
N ARG A 6 -12.04 -62.61 16.80
CA ARG A 6 -13.21 -62.68 15.86
C ARG A 6 -14.56 -62.76 16.64
N ARG A 7 -15.63 -62.23 16.03
CA ARG A 7 -17.09 -62.31 16.30
C ARG A 7 -17.67 -63.53 17.09
N ARG A 8 -18.71 -63.27 17.91
CA ARG A 8 -20.13 -63.80 17.89
C ARG A 8 -20.81 -63.51 19.25
N ALA A 9 -21.98 -62.87 19.40
CA ALA A 9 -23.33 -63.04 18.83
C ALA A 9 -24.21 -64.13 19.49
N ARG A 10 -25.30 -63.71 20.15
CA ARG A 10 -26.59 -64.40 20.48
C ARG A 10 -27.46 -63.40 21.28
N THR A 11 -28.56 -62.80 20.80
CA THR A 11 -29.90 -63.33 20.46
C THR A 11 -30.62 -64.15 21.54
N ALA A 12 -31.74 -63.60 22.02
CA ALA A 12 -32.90 -64.29 22.60
C ALA A 12 -34.17 -63.49 22.22
N ALA A 13 -35.27 -64.16 21.90
CA ALA A 13 -36.47 -63.54 21.27
C ALA A 13 -37.79 -64.14 21.83
N LEU A 14 -38.92 -63.63 21.35
CA LEU A 14 -40.33 -64.13 21.45
C LEU A 14 -41.09 -63.73 22.75
N SER A 15 -42.42 -63.53 22.80
CA SER A 15 -43.56 -63.57 21.82
C SER A 15 -44.88 -63.12 22.51
N ALA A 16 -46.02 -62.78 21.88
CA ALA A 16 -46.40 -62.29 20.53
C ALA A 16 -47.96 -62.07 20.46
N GLY A 17 -48.49 -61.21 19.57
CA GLY A 17 -49.93 -61.06 19.27
C GLY A 17 -50.34 -59.64 18.84
N LEU A 18 -50.76 -59.41 17.58
CA LEU A 18 -52.17 -59.48 17.06
C LEU A 18 -53.02 -58.27 17.52
N THR A 19 -53.72 -57.49 16.67
CA THR A 19 -54.18 -57.64 15.26
C THR A 19 -54.14 -56.33 14.46
N ALA A 20 -54.14 -56.42 13.13
CA ALA A 20 -54.27 -55.28 12.21
C ALA A 20 -55.72 -55.07 11.69
N ALA A 21 -56.08 -53.81 11.43
CA ALA A 21 -57.12 -53.39 10.47
C ALA A 21 -56.78 -51.97 9.98
N ALA A 22 -56.94 -51.71 8.69
CA ALA A 22 -56.38 -50.53 8.02
C ALA A 22 -57.41 -49.40 7.78
N LEU A 23 -56.91 -48.19 7.56
CA LEU A 23 -57.54 -47.24 6.62
C LEU A 23 -56.47 -46.39 5.92
N VAL A 24 -56.72 -46.05 4.66
CA VAL A 24 -55.75 -45.42 3.74
C VAL A 24 -55.90 -43.90 3.75
N ALA A 25 -54.77 -43.20 3.77
CA ALA A 25 -54.66 -41.83 3.28
C ALA A 25 -53.42 -41.75 2.36
N THR A 26 -53.54 -40.99 1.27
CA THR A 26 -52.58 -40.95 0.16
C THR A 26 -51.26 -40.28 0.54
N ALA A 27 -50.14 -40.95 0.27
CA ALA A 27 -48.84 -40.29 0.26
C ALA A 27 -48.78 -39.31 -0.93
N ALA A 28 -48.61 -38.03 -0.64
CA ALA A 28 -48.04 -37.10 -1.61
C ALA A 28 -46.55 -37.46 -1.77
N VAL A 29 -46.07 -37.45 -3.01
CA VAL A 29 -44.69 -37.79 -3.35
C VAL A 29 -43.80 -36.59 -2.99
N ALA A 30 -42.75 -36.82 -2.21
CA ALA A 30 -41.68 -35.84 -2.04
C ALA A 30 -40.87 -35.73 -3.34
N PRO A 31 -40.46 -34.52 -3.78
CA PRO A 31 -39.45 -34.38 -4.82
C PRO A 31 -38.17 -35.15 -4.45
N GLY A 32 -37.51 -35.73 -5.45
CA GLY A 32 -36.33 -36.58 -5.22
C GLY A 32 -35.10 -35.79 -4.78
N ALA A 33 -34.16 -36.48 -4.12
CA ALA A 33 -32.82 -35.95 -3.88
C ALA A 33 -32.07 -35.80 -5.21
N PHE A 34 -31.29 -34.72 -5.36
CA PHE A 34 -30.52 -34.43 -6.57
C PHE A 34 -29.10 -35.01 -6.49
N ALA A 35 -28.77 -35.85 -7.48
CA ALA A 35 -27.45 -36.34 -7.91
C ALA A 35 -27.71 -37.15 -9.21
N ASN A 36 -26.87 -37.23 -10.25
CA ASN A 36 -25.53 -36.70 -10.47
C ASN A 36 -25.29 -36.53 -12.00
N PRO A 37 -24.64 -35.46 -12.49
CA PRO A 37 -23.78 -35.52 -13.68
C PRO A 37 -22.35 -35.97 -13.26
N VAL A 38 -21.40 -36.09 -14.20
CA VAL A 38 -20.02 -36.55 -13.89
C VAL A 38 -19.17 -35.34 -13.46
N GLU A 39 -19.27 -34.99 -12.18
CA GLU A 39 -18.79 -33.70 -11.63
C GLU A 39 -17.26 -33.55 -11.57
N SER A 40 -16.50 -34.65 -11.53
CA SER A 40 -15.04 -34.64 -11.65
C SER A 40 -14.61 -35.33 -12.94
N PRO A 41 -13.62 -34.81 -13.70
CA PRO A 41 -13.08 -35.51 -14.86
C PRO A 41 -12.63 -36.93 -14.50
N HIS A 42 -13.10 -37.91 -15.27
CA HIS A 42 -12.66 -39.29 -15.16
C HIS A 42 -11.36 -39.47 -15.96
N ASP A 43 -10.25 -39.25 -15.26
CA ASP A 43 -8.85 -39.42 -15.69
C ASP A 43 -8.34 -40.88 -15.57
N PHE A 44 -9.22 -41.79 -15.16
CA PHE A 44 -9.02 -43.22 -14.88
C PHE A 44 -7.80 -43.62 -14.04
N ALA A 45 -7.11 -42.66 -13.39
CA ALA A 45 -5.89 -42.88 -12.62
C ALA A 45 -6.14 -43.83 -11.42
N ASP A 46 -7.31 -43.71 -10.79
CA ASP A 46 -7.76 -44.53 -9.65
C ASP A 46 -8.74 -45.67 -10.05
N GLY A 47 -8.70 -46.11 -11.32
CA GLY A 47 -9.49 -47.22 -11.83
C GLY A 47 -10.65 -46.77 -12.74
N THR A 48 -11.64 -47.63 -12.99
CA THR A 48 -12.65 -47.37 -14.03
C THR A 48 -13.68 -46.28 -13.70
N GLN A 49 -13.67 -45.70 -12.50
CA GLN A 49 -14.53 -44.57 -12.08
C GLN A 49 -16.04 -44.78 -12.43
N GLY A 50 -16.52 -46.01 -12.25
CA GLY A 50 -17.92 -46.39 -12.52
C GLY A 50 -18.22 -46.81 -13.97
N TRP A 51 -17.31 -46.58 -14.91
CA TRP A 51 -17.41 -47.12 -16.26
C TRP A 51 -17.20 -48.64 -16.29
N TYR A 52 -17.91 -49.31 -17.19
CA TYR A 52 -17.76 -50.73 -17.49
C TYR A 52 -18.05 -51.03 -18.96
N SER A 53 -17.52 -52.14 -19.49
CA SER A 53 -17.91 -52.66 -20.81
C SER A 53 -18.91 -53.80 -20.71
N TYR A 54 -19.76 -53.96 -21.72
CA TYR A 54 -20.62 -55.13 -21.87
C TYR A 54 -20.73 -55.58 -23.33
N GLY A 55 -21.18 -56.83 -23.52
CA GLY A 55 -21.49 -57.41 -24.83
C GLY A 55 -20.32 -58.17 -25.48
N GLY A 56 -20.63 -59.20 -26.27
CA GLY A 56 -19.64 -60.09 -26.90
C GLY A 56 -18.64 -60.73 -25.92
N ASP A 57 -17.47 -61.10 -26.44
CA ASP A 57 -16.27 -61.45 -25.65
C ASP A 57 -15.44 -60.18 -25.31
N SER A 58 -16.09 -59.02 -25.13
CA SER A 58 -15.38 -57.76 -24.81
C SER A 58 -14.82 -57.76 -23.39
N SER A 59 -13.79 -56.93 -23.17
CA SER A 59 -13.23 -56.71 -21.84
C SER A 59 -12.70 -55.28 -21.70
N SER A 60 -12.89 -54.69 -20.52
CA SER A 60 -12.39 -53.36 -20.15
C SER A 60 -11.33 -53.43 -19.06
N SER A 61 -10.28 -52.62 -19.20
CA SER A 61 -9.22 -52.45 -18.18
C SER A 61 -8.60 -51.06 -18.30
N VAL A 62 -8.15 -50.50 -17.17
CA VAL A 62 -7.31 -49.30 -17.21
C VAL A 62 -5.90 -49.68 -17.68
N VAL A 63 -5.38 -48.98 -18.69
CA VAL A 63 -4.05 -49.16 -19.27
C VAL A 63 -3.40 -47.79 -19.39
N ASP A 64 -2.22 -47.62 -18.78
CA ASP A 64 -1.42 -46.37 -18.80
C ASP A 64 -2.17 -45.08 -18.41
N GLY A 65 -3.27 -45.20 -17.65
CA GLY A 65 -4.13 -44.09 -17.23
C GLY A 65 -5.44 -43.98 -18.00
N GLU A 66 -5.70 -44.82 -19.00
CA GLU A 66 -6.90 -44.71 -19.85
C GLU A 66 -7.82 -45.93 -19.71
N LEU A 67 -9.14 -45.74 -19.81
CA LEU A 67 -10.10 -46.86 -19.89
C LEU A 67 -10.08 -47.47 -21.28
N CYS A 68 -9.38 -48.59 -21.44
CA CYS A 68 -9.32 -49.34 -22.70
C CYS A 68 -10.30 -50.52 -22.72
N VAL A 69 -11.10 -50.62 -23.79
CA VAL A 69 -12.08 -51.68 -24.06
C VAL A 69 -11.70 -52.42 -25.34
N VAL A 70 -11.46 -53.73 -25.22
CA VAL A 70 -11.19 -54.63 -26.36
C VAL A 70 -12.51 -55.07 -26.97
N VAL A 71 -12.70 -54.79 -28.27
CA VAL A 71 -13.94 -54.99 -29.02
C VAL A 71 -13.74 -56.03 -30.12
N PRO A 72 -14.49 -57.16 -30.09
CA PRO A 72 -14.38 -58.21 -31.10
C PRO A 72 -15.14 -57.90 -32.40
N ALA A 73 -14.60 -58.38 -33.52
CA ALA A 73 -15.21 -58.35 -34.84
C ALA A 73 -16.48 -59.19 -34.93
N GLY A 74 -17.33 -58.87 -35.91
CA GLY A 74 -18.49 -59.70 -36.25
C GLY A 74 -19.71 -59.50 -35.36
N THR A 75 -19.70 -58.47 -34.52
CA THR A 75 -20.90 -57.87 -33.93
C THR A 75 -21.83 -57.34 -35.03
N THR A 76 -23.14 -57.42 -34.84
CA THR A 76 -24.15 -57.09 -35.87
C THR A 76 -24.66 -55.66 -35.74
N ASN A 77 -24.83 -55.15 -34.52
CA ASN A 77 -25.36 -53.82 -34.24
C ASN A 77 -24.36 -52.97 -33.42
N PRO A 78 -24.43 -51.62 -33.50
CA PRO A 78 -23.54 -50.74 -32.74
C PRO A 78 -23.60 -50.94 -31.21
N TRP A 79 -24.76 -51.28 -30.67
CA TRP A 79 -24.98 -51.53 -29.23
C TRP A 79 -24.67 -52.96 -28.78
N ASP A 80 -24.20 -53.85 -29.68
CA ASP A 80 -23.85 -55.24 -29.31
C ASP A 80 -22.61 -55.31 -28.40
N VAL A 81 -21.78 -54.26 -28.40
CA VAL A 81 -20.68 -54.01 -27.46
C VAL A 81 -20.69 -52.51 -27.14
N ALA A 82 -20.51 -52.15 -25.87
CA ALA A 82 -20.41 -50.75 -25.46
C ALA A 82 -19.50 -50.55 -24.24
N ALA A 83 -19.02 -49.32 -24.06
CA ALA A 83 -18.52 -48.80 -22.79
C ALA A 83 -19.60 -47.87 -22.21
N GLN A 84 -20.03 -48.11 -20.98
CA GLN A 84 -21.18 -47.44 -20.38
C GLN A 84 -20.92 -46.97 -18.95
N HIS A 85 -21.58 -45.87 -18.59
CA HIS A 85 -21.68 -45.30 -17.25
C HIS A 85 -23.16 -45.10 -16.90
N ASP A 86 -23.61 -45.65 -15.78
CA ASP A 86 -25.00 -45.69 -15.33
C ASP A 86 -25.24 -44.70 -14.18
N GLY A 87 -26.47 -44.20 -14.05
CA GLY A 87 -26.89 -43.34 -12.93
C GLY A 87 -26.71 -41.85 -13.21
N VAL A 88 -26.78 -41.45 -14.49
CA VAL A 88 -26.69 -40.06 -14.95
C VAL A 88 -28.08 -39.44 -14.92
N ALA A 89 -28.28 -38.38 -14.14
CA ALA A 89 -29.57 -37.70 -14.04
C ALA A 89 -29.73 -36.64 -15.15
N PHE A 90 -30.73 -36.82 -16.02
CA PHE A 90 -31.08 -35.86 -17.07
C PHE A 90 -32.32 -35.03 -16.68
N GLN A 91 -32.35 -33.77 -17.09
CA GLN A 91 -33.47 -32.85 -16.91
C GLN A 91 -33.84 -32.19 -18.24
N ALA A 92 -35.12 -32.24 -18.59
CA ALA A 92 -35.65 -31.59 -19.79
C ALA A 92 -35.38 -30.09 -19.76
N GLY A 93 -34.78 -29.57 -20.84
CA GLY A 93 -34.40 -28.16 -20.96
C GLY A 93 -33.04 -27.78 -20.35
N GLY A 94 -32.42 -28.64 -19.53
CA GLY A 94 -31.04 -28.42 -19.06
C GLY A 94 -30.04 -28.61 -20.20
N THR A 95 -28.99 -27.78 -20.29
CA THR A 95 -27.95 -28.00 -21.31
C THR A 95 -26.81 -28.80 -20.71
N TYR A 96 -26.52 -29.95 -21.30
CA TYR A 96 -25.47 -30.87 -20.89
C TYR A 96 -24.34 -30.84 -21.90
N THR A 97 -23.11 -30.65 -21.43
CA THR A 97 -21.89 -30.70 -22.24
C THR A 97 -21.04 -31.87 -21.81
N VAL A 98 -20.74 -32.77 -22.74
CA VAL A 98 -19.76 -33.83 -22.57
C VAL A 98 -18.44 -33.41 -23.20
N SER A 99 -17.33 -33.73 -22.54
CA SER A 99 -15.98 -33.63 -23.10
C SER A 99 -15.17 -34.87 -22.74
N PHE A 100 -14.30 -35.32 -23.65
CA PHE A 100 -13.43 -36.47 -23.42
C PHE A 100 -12.31 -36.54 -24.46
N SER A 101 -11.24 -37.26 -24.11
CA SER A 101 -10.13 -37.61 -25.00
C SER A 101 -10.25 -39.09 -25.39
N ALA A 102 -10.09 -39.45 -26.67
CA ALA A 102 -10.18 -40.86 -27.09
C ALA A 102 -9.31 -41.23 -28.29
N HIS A 103 -8.93 -42.51 -28.37
CA HIS A 103 -8.31 -43.14 -29.55
C HIS A 103 -8.71 -44.60 -29.71
N THR A 104 -8.33 -45.18 -30.85
CA THR A 104 -8.67 -46.55 -31.25
C THR A 104 -7.53 -47.21 -32.03
N THR A 105 -7.28 -48.51 -31.83
CA THR A 105 -6.18 -49.22 -32.52
C THR A 105 -6.38 -49.41 -34.04
N ALA A 106 -7.49 -48.92 -34.59
CA ALA A 106 -7.77 -48.81 -36.02
C ALA A 106 -8.89 -47.76 -36.20
N PRO A 107 -8.89 -46.94 -37.27
CA PRO A 107 -9.91 -45.91 -37.47
C PRO A 107 -11.33 -46.48 -37.57
N VAL A 108 -12.23 -46.00 -36.71
CA VAL A 108 -13.64 -46.43 -36.62
C VAL A 108 -14.56 -45.24 -36.38
N SER A 109 -15.87 -45.45 -36.53
CA SER A 109 -16.88 -44.50 -36.05
C SER A 109 -17.81 -45.19 -35.06
N VAL A 110 -17.97 -44.56 -33.90
CA VAL A 110 -18.78 -45.03 -32.77
C VAL A 110 -19.87 -44.00 -32.46
N ASN A 111 -20.95 -44.40 -31.80
CA ASN A 111 -21.97 -43.44 -31.35
C ASN A 111 -21.89 -43.26 -29.84
N LEU A 112 -21.64 -42.04 -29.39
CA LEU A 112 -21.92 -41.65 -28.01
C LEU A 112 -23.42 -41.39 -27.88
N ARG A 113 -24.07 -42.05 -26.93
CA ARG A 113 -25.48 -41.87 -26.56
C ARG A 113 -25.61 -41.46 -25.12
N ALA A 114 -26.56 -40.57 -24.83
CA ALA A 114 -26.90 -40.09 -23.50
C ALA A 114 -28.43 -40.09 -23.35
N GLY A 115 -28.98 -40.74 -22.34
CA GLY A 115 -30.43 -40.69 -22.11
C GLY A 115 -30.98 -41.75 -21.16
N ILE A 116 -32.30 -41.69 -20.96
CA ILE A 116 -33.05 -42.55 -20.03
C ILE A 116 -33.55 -43.85 -20.68
N GLY A 117 -33.39 -43.97 -22.00
CA GLY A 117 -33.67 -45.17 -22.79
C GLY A 117 -34.47 -44.86 -24.05
N TRP A 118 -34.25 -45.61 -25.13
CA TRP A 118 -34.86 -45.31 -26.44
C TRP A 118 -36.40 -45.29 -26.37
N PRO A 119 -37.09 -44.26 -26.92
CA PRO A 119 -36.57 -43.19 -27.79
C PRO A 119 -36.05 -41.94 -27.08
N ASP A 120 -36.11 -41.87 -25.76
CA ASP A 120 -35.77 -40.71 -24.93
C ASP A 120 -34.25 -40.66 -24.69
N ASP A 121 -33.51 -40.39 -25.77
CA ASP A 121 -32.06 -40.28 -25.78
C ASP A 121 -31.54 -39.32 -26.86
N VAL A 122 -30.35 -38.73 -26.62
CA VAL A 122 -29.58 -37.94 -27.59
C VAL A 122 -28.32 -38.69 -28.01
N SER A 123 -27.82 -38.43 -29.22
CA SER A 123 -26.65 -39.14 -29.75
C SER A 123 -25.77 -38.32 -30.67
N SER A 124 -24.46 -38.50 -30.55
CA SER A 124 -23.43 -37.91 -31.42
C SER A 124 -22.52 -39.01 -31.97
N THR A 125 -22.26 -38.99 -33.29
CA THR A 125 -21.30 -39.90 -33.93
C THR A 125 -19.88 -39.35 -33.80
N VAL A 126 -18.96 -40.16 -33.30
CA VAL A 126 -17.56 -39.84 -33.05
C VAL A 126 -16.69 -40.61 -34.04
N ALA A 127 -15.86 -39.91 -34.80
CA ALA A 127 -14.90 -40.53 -35.73
C ALA A 127 -13.52 -40.57 -35.06
N LEU A 128 -13.06 -41.78 -34.72
CA LEU A 128 -11.86 -42.04 -33.94
C LEU A 128 -10.71 -42.51 -34.85
N THR A 129 -9.47 -42.25 -34.42
CA THR A 129 -8.25 -42.65 -35.14
C THR A 129 -7.26 -43.35 -34.20
N GLU A 130 -6.08 -43.69 -34.71
CA GLU A 130 -4.95 -44.20 -33.92
C GLU A 130 -4.23 -43.10 -33.10
N GLU A 131 -4.50 -41.83 -33.37
CA GLU A 131 -4.03 -40.70 -32.55
C GLU A 131 -5.13 -40.26 -31.57
N LYS A 132 -4.76 -39.95 -30.32
CA LYS A 132 -5.63 -39.38 -29.28
C LYS A 132 -6.11 -38.00 -29.69
N GLN A 133 -7.43 -37.81 -29.62
CA GLN A 133 -8.11 -36.58 -30.02
C GLN A 133 -9.16 -36.21 -28.98
N ASP A 134 -9.37 -34.92 -28.82
CA ASP A 134 -10.31 -34.36 -27.85
C ASP A 134 -11.64 -34.08 -28.55
N TYR A 135 -12.74 -34.43 -27.89
CA TYR A 135 -14.09 -34.28 -28.40
C TYR A 135 -14.97 -33.58 -27.37
N ALA A 136 -15.86 -32.71 -27.84
CA ALA A 136 -16.89 -32.09 -27.03
C ALA A 136 -18.23 -32.05 -27.79
N PHE A 137 -19.33 -32.34 -27.09
CA PHE A 137 -20.69 -32.25 -27.62
C PHE A 137 -21.60 -31.64 -26.56
N SER A 138 -22.60 -30.88 -27.00
CA SER A 138 -23.62 -30.32 -26.10
C SER A 138 -25.01 -30.66 -26.61
N TRP A 139 -25.91 -30.96 -25.67
CA TRP A 139 -27.30 -31.32 -25.95
C TRP A 139 -28.23 -30.71 -24.91
N THR A 140 -29.46 -30.43 -25.34
CA THR A 140 -30.56 -30.02 -24.45
C THR A 140 -31.66 -31.07 -24.61
N PRO A 141 -31.79 -32.06 -23.70
CA PRO A 141 -32.76 -33.12 -23.85
C PRO A 141 -34.19 -32.59 -23.61
N GLU A 142 -35.18 -33.20 -24.25
CA GLU A 142 -36.61 -32.92 -24.01
C GLU A 142 -37.20 -33.87 -22.93
N PHE A 143 -36.36 -34.63 -22.24
CA PHE A 143 -36.72 -35.69 -21.28
C PHE A 143 -36.02 -35.51 -19.92
N SER A 144 -36.66 -36.02 -18.85
CA SER A 144 -36.10 -36.01 -17.49
C SER A 144 -36.11 -37.41 -16.87
N GLY A 145 -35.07 -37.76 -16.11
CA GLY A 145 -34.96 -38.99 -15.33
C GLY A 145 -33.54 -39.56 -15.25
N ASP A 146 -33.39 -40.64 -14.50
CA ASP A 146 -32.11 -41.36 -14.37
C ASP A 146 -31.84 -42.23 -15.60
N GLY A 147 -30.65 -42.10 -16.17
CA GLY A 147 -30.24 -42.74 -17.41
C GLY A 147 -28.78 -43.17 -17.43
N ASN A 148 -28.22 -43.30 -18.63
CA ASN A 148 -26.83 -43.67 -18.85
C ASN A 148 -26.16 -42.85 -19.97
N LEU A 149 -24.83 -42.89 -19.94
CA LEU A 149 -23.93 -42.49 -21.02
C LEU A 149 -23.29 -43.75 -21.61
N SER A 150 -23.35 -43.93 -22.92
CA SER A 150 -22.96 -45.18 -23.58
C SER A 150 -22.25 -44.92 -24.91
N PHE A 151 -20.97 -45.29 -25.00
CA PHE A 151 -20.25 -45.40 -26.26
C PHE A 151 -20.60 -46.73 -26.91
N GLN A 152 -21.32 -46.70 -28.03
CA GLN A 152 -21.70 -47.88 -28.80
C GLN A 152 -20.56 -48.27 -29.76
N LEU A 153 -19.87 -49.36 -29.41
CA LEU A 153 -18.60 -49.79 -30.00
C LEU A 153 -18.75 -50.94 -31.03
N GLY A 154 -19.92 -51.57 -31.12
CA GLY A 154 -20.19 -52.71 -31.99
C GLY A 154 -20.31 -52.37 -33.49
N ALA A 155 -20.76 -53.36 -34.27
CA ALA A 155 -20.92 -53.35 -35.73
C ALA A 155 -19.61 -53.10 -36.54
N GLN A 156 -18.44 -53.41 -35.97
CA GLN A 156 -17.15 -53.26 -36.64
C GLN A 156 -16.68 -54.55 -37.33
N ALA A 157 -16.01 -54.38 -38.48
CA ALA A 157 -15.60 -55.48 -39.36
C ALA A 157 -14.31 -56.20 -38.92
N ALA A 158 -13.58 -55.66 -37.95
CA ALA A 158 -12.32 -56.19 -37.42
C ALA A 158 -12.23 -55.92 -35.90
N ASP A 159 -11.37 -56.68 -35.21
CA ASP A 159 -11.09 -56.47 -33.79
C ASP A 159 -10.36 -55.14 -33.61
N TYR A 160 -10.70 -54.38 -32.57
CA TYR A 160 -10.00 -53.15 -32.21
C TYR A 160 -10.09 -52.90 -30.70
N THR A 161 -9.26 -52.01 -30.18
CA THR A 161 -9.39 -51.48 -28.81
C THR A 161 -9.79 -50.02 -28.89
N PHE A 162 -10.75 -49.61 -28.06
CA PHE A 162 -11.16 -48.23 -27.82
C PHE A 162 -10.61 -47.78 -26.47
N CYS A 163 -9.88 -46.68 -26.40
CA CYS A 163 -9.37 -46.10 -25.15
C CYS A 163 -9.97 -44.71 -24.94
N LEU A 164 -10.43 -44.47 -23.71
CA LEU A 164 -11.11 -43.25 -23.25
C LEU A 164 -10.34 -42.64 -22.08
N ASP A 165 -10.24 -41.32 -22.06
CA ASP A 165 -9.60 -40.55 -21.00
C ASP A 165 -10.29 -39.18 -20.82
N ASP A 166 -9.98 -38.48 -19.72
CA ASP A 166 -10.46 -37.14 -19.38
C ASP A 166 -11.99 -36.96 -19.52
N PHE A 167 -12.79 -38.00 -19.25
CA PHE A 167 -14.23 -37.93 -19.52
C PHE A 167 -14.96 -37.07 -18.48
N GLN A 168 -15.67 -36.05 -18.94
CA GLN A 168 -16.51 -35.19 -18.11
C GLN A 168 -17.90 -35.02 -18.73
N LEU A 169 -18.94 -35.01 -17.89
CA LEU A 169 -20.27 -34.55 -18.25
C LEU A 169 -20.66 -33.45 -17.28
N SER A 170 -20.76 -32.23 -17.78
CA SER A 170 -21.27 -31.07 -17.06
C SER A 170 -22.71 -30.75 -17.50
N GLY A 171 -23.47 -30.08 -16.65
CA GLY A 171 -24.79 -29.57 -17.00
C GLY A 171 -25.09 -28.29 -16.23
N ASP A 172 -25.62 -27.30 -16.92
CA ASP A 172 -26.08 -26.06 -16.28
C ASP A 172 -27.48 -26.29 -15.69
N VAL A 173 -27.62 -26.10 -14.38
CA VAL A 173 -28.85 -26.36 -13.62
C VAL A 173 -29.38 -25.07 -13.04
N GLU A 174 -30.56 -24.67 -13.48
CA GLU A 174 -31.24 -23.47 -13.00
C GLU A 174 -31.92 -23.75 -11.64
N LEU A 175 -31.36 -23.18 -10.57
CA LEU A 175 -31.86 -23.35 -9.19
C LEU A 175 -32.97 -22.36 -8.85
N LEU A 176 -32.88 -21.17 -9.42
CA LEU A 176 -33.89 -20.13 -9.40
C LEU A 176 -34.08 -19.69 -10.86
N PRO A 177 -35.21 -20.06 -11.51
CA PRO A 177 -35.50 -19.62 -12.86
C PRO A 177 -35.58 -18.10 -12.93
N ASP A 178 -35.35 -17.53 -14.11
CA ASP A 178 -35.45 -16.09 -14.36
C ASP A 178 -36.82 -15.55 -13.92
N THR A 179 -36.84 -15.03 -12.71
CA THR A 179 -38.05 -14.75 -11.94
C THR A 179 -38.40 -13.29 -12.16
N SER A 180 -39.40 -13.07 -13.02
CA SER A 180 -39.93 -11.74 -13.29
C SER A 180 -40.67 -11.17 -12.07
N PHE A 181 -40.38 -9.91 -11.74
CA PHE A 181 -41.03 -9.13 -10.70
C PHE A 181 -42.04 -8.15 -11.31
N ASP A 182 -43.06 -8.68 -12.01
CA ASP A 182 -44.15 -7.93 -12.67
C ASP A 182 -45.14 -7.29 -11.67
N GLY A 183 -44.66 -6.37 -10.83
CA GLY A 183 -45.51 -5.62 -9.91
C GLY A 183 -46.09 -6.38 -8.72
N VAL A 184 -45.82 -7.68 -8.60
CA VAL A 184 -46.25 -8.55 -7.49
C VAL A 184 -45.04 -9.33 -6.97
N LEU A 185 -44.93 -9.49 -5.65
CA LEU A 185 -43.89 -10.33 -5.05
C LEU A 185 -44.13 -11.82 -5.40
N PRO A 186 -43.19 -12.52 -6.06
CA PRO A 186 -43.38 -13.90 -6.48
C PRO A 186 -43.52 -14.88 -5.30
N GLU A 187 -44.12 -16.05 -5.56
CA GLU A 187 -44.29 -17.08 -4.53
C GLU A 187 -42.94 -17.55 -3.96
N GLY A 188 -42.86 -17.75 -2.64
CA GLY A 188 -41.64 -18.11 -1.93
C GLY A 188 -40.75 -16.94 -1.50
N TRP A 189 -40.88 -15.76 -2.11
CA TRP A 189 -40.15 -14.56 -1.71
C TRP A 189 -40.78 -13.87 -0.49
N SER A 190 -39.94 -13.26 0.34
CA SER A 190 -40.33 -12.44 1.48
C SER A 190 -39.63 -11.08 1.45
N ALA A 191 -40.39 -10.00 1.62
CA ALA A 191 -39.88 -8.64 1.76
C ALA A 191 -39.86 -8.29 3.26
N ASN A 192 -38.71 -8.53 3.90
CA ASN A 192 -38.56 -8.32 5.34
C ASN A 192 -38.30 -6.84 5.64
N GLY A 193 -39.15 -6.21 6.43
CA GLY A 193 -38.96 -4.81 6.88
C GLY A 193 -39.20 -3.72 5.83
N TRP A 194 -39.72 -4.07 4.65
CA TRP A 194 -40.06 -3.13 3.57
C TRP A 194 -41.57 -3.02 3.35
N THR A 195 -42.01 -1.87 2.85
CA THR A 195 -43.39 -1.68 2.37
C THR A 195 -43.38 -1.65 0.85
N VAL A 196 -44.21 -2.49 0.22
CA VAL A 196 -44.41 -2.46 -1.25
C VAL A 196 -45.25 -1.24 -1.59
N THR A 197 -44.78 -0.40 -2.52
CA THR A 197 -45.37 0.94 -2.76
C THR A 197 -46.10 1.12 -4.08
N SER A 198 -46.14 0.09 -4.92
CA SER A 198 -46.86 0.08 -6.19
C SER A 198 -47.78 -1.14 -6.34
N GLU A 199 -48.97 -0.93 -6.89
CA GLU A 199 -49.67 -1.92 -7.73
C GLU A 199 -49.53 -1.46 -9.19
N PRO A 200 -48.47 -1.87 -9.94
CA PRO A 200 -48.33 -1.54 -11.34
C PRO A 200 -48.92 -2.63 -12.25
N GLY A 201 -48.94 -2.40 -13.56
CA GLY A 201 -49.40 -3.39 -14.54
C GLY A 201 -48.31 -4.39 -14.95
N GLU A 202 -48.67 -5.43 -15.72
CA GLU A 202 -47.72 -6.37 -16.34
C GLU A 202 -46.57 -5.63 -17.05
N GLY A 203 -45.32 -6.00 -16.76
CA GLY A 203 -44.12 -5.48 -17.41
C GLY A 203 -43.44 -4.26 -16.75
N GLU A 204 -43.88 -3.82 -15.57
CA GLU A 204 -43.24 -2.74 -14.80
C GLU A 204 -42.47 -3.30 -13.59
N PRO A 205 -41.34 -2.69 -13.17
CA PRO A 205 -40.54 -3.15 -12.03
C PRO A 205 -41.32 -3.16 -10.71
N LEU A 206 -41.04 -4.15 -9.86
CA LEU A 206 -41.51 -4.13 -8.47
C LEU A 206 -40.62 -3.21 -7.63
N CYS A 207 -41.24 -2.19 -7.02
CA CYS A 207 -40.52 -1.19 -6.22
C CYS A 207 -40.95 -1.20 -4.74
N PHE A 208 -39.98 -0.85 -3.88
CA PHE A 208 -40.09 -0.85 -2.42
C PHE A 208 -39.60 0.48 -1.87
N GLU A 209 -40.29 1.04 -0.88
CA GLU A 209 -39.72 2.10 -0.04
C GLU A 209 -38.82 1.45 1.02
N VAL A 210 -37.53 1.77 0.95
CA VAL A 210 -36.53 1.50 1.98
C VAL A 210 -36.44 2.75 2.84
N LEU A 211 -36.89 2.66 4.09
CA LEU A 211 -36.86 3.78 5.02
C LEU A 211 -35.57 3.73 5.85
N ASP A 212 -35.11 4.88 6.33
CA ASP A 212 -33.97 4.97 7.26
C ASP A 212 -34.18 4.11 8.52
N SER A 213 -35.44 4.00 8.97
CA SER A 213 -35.85 3.15 10.09
C SER A 213 -35.90 1.64 9.80
N SER A 214 -35.68 1.20 8.55
CA SER A 214 -35.59 -0.21 8.20
C SER A 214 -34.29 -0.81 8.77
N GLY A 215 -34.40 -1.76 9.70
CA GLY A 215 -33.24 -2.41 10.31
C GLY A 215 -32.31 -3.07 9.28
N GLN A 216 -31.01 -3.19 9.60
CA GLN A 216 -29.93 -3.56 8.65
C GLN A 216 -30.16 -4.84 7.82
N TYR A 217 -30.96 -5.80 8.32
CA TYR A 217 -31.31 -7.04 7.62
C TYR A 217 -32.59 -6.96 6.76
N ALA A 218 -33.17 -5.76 6.62
CA ALA A 218 -34.33 -5.55 5.77
C ALA A 218 -33.95 -5.75 4.30
N GLY A 219 -34.77 -6.51 3.57
CA GLY A 219 -34.36 -7.10 2.31
C GLY A 219 -35.39 -8.01 1.66
N LEU A 220 -35.15 -8.34 0.39
CA LEU A 220 -35.79 -9.46 -0.29
C LEU A 220 -35.06 -10.76 0.06
N VAL A 221 -35.81 -11.78 0.46
CA VAL A 221 -35.25 -13.06 0.90
C VAL A 221 -36.04 -14.23 0.32
N LEU A 222 -35.31 -15.16 -0.30
CA LEU A 222 -35.77 -16.47 -0.75
C LEU A 222 -35.04 -17.56 0.03
N ASN A 223 -35.77 -18.52 0.59
CA ASN A 223 -35.21 -19.67 1.31
C ASN A 223 -35.44 -20.97 0.53
N GLY A 224 -34.62 -21.97 0.79
CA GLY A 224 -34.76 -23.32 0.25
C GLY A 224 -33.95 -23.59 -1.02
N LEU A 225 -32.85 -22.86 -1.22
CA LEU A 225 -31.95 -23.08 -2.35
C LEU A 225 -30.89 -24.15 -1.99
N PRO A 226 -30.70 -25.21 -2.79
CA PRO A 226 -29.62 -26.16 -2.57
C PRO A 226 -28.30 -25.55 -3.03
N ILE A 227 -27.38 -25.34 -2.10
CA ILE A 227 -26.02 -24.86 -2.37
C ILE A 227 -25.06 -25.98 -2.02
N GLU A 228 -24.05 -26.22 -2.85
CA GLU A 228 -23.11 -27.32 -2.75
C GLU A 228 -21.68 -26.78 -2.71
N ALA A 229 -20.84 -27.30 -1.82
CA ALA A 229 -19.42 -26.96 -1.80
C ALA A 229 -18.75 -27.36 -3.12
N ASP A 230 -17.76 -26.56 -3.53
CA ASP A 230 -16.96 -26.69 -4.75
C ASP A 230 -17.75 -26.55 -6.08
N ALA A 231 -19.07 -26.33 -6.03
CA ALA A 231 -19.90 -26.01 -7.20
C ALA A 231 -19.80 -24.52 -7.59
N ASN A 232 -19.86 -24.26 -8.90
CA ASN A 232 -19.84 -22.91 -9.46
C ASN A 232 -21.27 -22.40 -9.71
N TYR A 233 -21.48 -21.10 -9.51
CA TYR A 233 -22.77 -20.45 -9.58
C TYR A 233 -22.71 -19.14 -10.37
N ARG A 234 -23.78 -18.86 -11.11
CA ARG A 234 -24.06 -17.56 -11.74
C ARG A 234 -25.37 -17.01 -11.17
N LEU A 235 -25.30 -15.86 -10.50
CA LEU A 235 -26.43 -15.08 -10.02
C LEU A 235 -26.58 -13.85 -10.92
N ALA A 236 -27.73 -13.64 -11.53
CA ALA A 236 -28.00 -12.44 -12.31
C ALA A 236 -29.32 -11.79 -11.88
N TYR A 237 -29.34 -10.47 -11.77
CA TYR A 237 -30.55 -9.70 -11.43
C TYR A 237 -30.52 -8.32 -12.09
N THR A 238 -31.69 -7.75 -12.37
CA THR A 238 -31.80 -6.40 -12.95
C THR A 238 -32.50 -5.45 -11.99
N ALA A 239 -31.82 -4.40 -11.56
CA ALA A 239 -32.25 -3.53 -10.48
C ALA A 239 -31.81 -2.06 -10.61
N SER A 240 -32.40 -1.18 -9.79
CA SER A 240 -32.04 0.23 -9.65
C SER A 240 -32.44 0.80 -8.28
N ALA A 241 -31.90 1.97 -7.93
CA ALA A 241 -32.30 2.73 -6.74
C ALA A 241 -32.50 4.22 -7.06
N SER A 242 -33.39 4.92 -6.35
CA SER A 242 -33.69 6.35 -6.61
C SER A 242 -32.51 7.30 -6.33
N ASN A 243 -31.46 6.81 -5.69
CA ASN A 243 -30.18 7.45 -5.40
C ASN A 243 -29.06 6.40 -5.52
N GLY A 244 -27.80 6.80 -5.39
CA GLY A 244 -26.71 5.84 -5.26
C GLY A 244 -26.88 5.05 -3.96
N ALA A 245 -27.01 3.73 -4.08
CA ALA A 245 -27.22 2.80 -2.97
C ALA A 245 -26.50 1.48 -3.24
N THR A 246 -26.16 0.72 -2.21
CA THR A 246 -25.50 -0.59 -2.36
C THR A 246 -26.46 -1.69 -1.90
N ILE A 247 -26.65 -2.74 -2.72
CA ILE A 247 -27.27 -3.99 -2.26
C ILE A 247 -26.20 -4.89 -1.68
N ARG A 248 -26.42 -5.39 -0.46
CA ARG A 248 -25.67 -6.53 0.06
C ARG A 248 -26.36 -7.83 -0.36
N THR A 249 -25.85 -8.43 -1.43
CA THR A 249 -26.32 -9.70 -2.00
C THR A 249 -25.66 -10.86 -1.26
N ILE A 250 -26.44 -11.84 -0.80
CA ILE A 250 -25.98 -12.92 0.06
C ILE A 250 -26.50 -14.25 -0.48
N VAL A 251 -25.62 -15.24 -0.61
CA VAL A 251 -26.01 -16.66 -0.68
C VAL A 251 -25.43 -17.36 0.56
N GLY A 252 -26.31 -17.85 1.45
CA GLY A 252 -25.91 -18.29 2.79
C GLY A 252 -26.91 -19.21 3.49
N GLU A 253 -26.66 -19.48 4.76
CA GLU A 253 -27.50 -20.28 5.64
C GLU A 253 -28.57 -19.41 6.31
N ASN A 254 -29.84 -19.83 6.28
CA ASN A 254 -30.98 -19.04 6.76
C ASN A 254 -31.18 -19.00 8.28
N ALA A 255 -30.25 -19.57 9.04
CA ALA A 255 -30.29 -19.71 10.49
C ALA A 255 -28.87 -19.72 11.05
N GLU A 256 -28.73 -19.53 12.36
CA GLU A 256 -27.44 -19.62 13.08
C GLU A 256 -26.77 -20.98 12.78
N PRO A 257 -25.47 -21.02 12.41
CA PRO A 257 -24.45 -19.98 12.52
C PRO A 257 -24.35 -18.95 11.36
N TRP A 258 -25.35 -18.81 10.49
CA TRP A 258 -25.42 -17.80 9.40
C TRP A 258 -24.23 -17.84 8.44
N ARG A 259 -23.69 -19.04 8.19
CA ARG A 259 -22.53 -19.22 7.31
C ARG A 259 -22.88 -18.77 5.90
N THR A 260 -21.90 -18.18 5.21
CA THR A 260 -22.12 -17.60 3.89
C THR A 260 -21.25 -18.26 2.83
N ALA A 261 -21.88 -18.71 1.75
CA ALA A 261 -21.18 -19.21 0.57
C ALA A 261 -20.69 -18.06 -0.32
N PHE A 262 -21.46 -16.98 -0.39
CA PHE A 262 -21.16 -15.80 -1.19
C PHE A 262 -21.77 -14.55 -0.55
N VAL A 263 -21.02 -13.44 -0.59
CA VAL A 263 -21.54 -12.09 -0.34
C VAL A 263 -20.99 -11.18 -1.43
N ASP A 264 -21.78 -10.20 -1.85
CA ASP A 264 -21.37 -9.13 -2.75
C ASP A 264 -22.04 -7.80 -2.36
N ASN A 265 -21.32 -6.69 -2.54
CA ASN A 265 -21.81 -5.35 -2.26
C ASN A 265 -21.96 -4.58 -3.58
N THR A 266 -23.06 -4.84 -4.29
CA THR A 266 -23.28 -4.29 -5.63
C THR A 266 -23.82 -2.86 -5.56
N GLU A 267 -23.14 -1.90 -6.19
CA GLU A 267 -23.65 -0.53 -6.33
C GLU A 267 -24.79 -0.45 -7.36
N LEU A 268 -25.83 0.31 -7.02
CA LEU A 268 -26.96 0.65 -7.86
C LEU A 268 -26.89 2.10 -8.32
N THR A 269 -27.33 2.32 -9.55
CA THR A 269 -27.58 3.65 -10.09
C THR A 269 -29.09 3.93 -10.18
N THR A 270 -29.45 5.13 -10.65
CA THR A 270 -30.83 5.50 -10.96
C THR A 270 -31.43 4.77 -12.16
N ASP A 271 -30.59 4.15 -12.98
CA ASP A 271 -31.01 3.40 -14.16
C ASP A 271 -31.09 1.91 -13.84
N LEU A 272 -32.10 1.22 -14.41
CA LEU A 272 -32.20 -0.25 -14.34
C LEU A 272 -31.02 -0.89 -15.07
N GLN A 273 -30.20 -1.64 -14.34
CA GLN A 273 -28.99 -2.30 -14.84
C GLN A 273 -29.02 -3.79 -14.50
N GLU A 274 -28.56 -4.63 -15.44
CA GLU A 274 -28.32 -6.05 -15.18
C GLU A 274 -26.98 -6.20 -14.45
N HIS A 275 -27.00 -6.86 -13.30
CA HIS A 275 -25.83 -7.24 -12.52
C HIS A 275 -25.64 -8.74 -12.65
N VAL A 276 -24.43 -9.18 -12.98
CA VAL A 276 -24.08 -10.59 -13.15
C VAL A 276 -22.91 -10.91 -12.22
N LEU A 277 -23.16 -11.79 -11.27
CA LEU A 277 -22.24 -12.22 -10.23
C LEU A 277 -21.93 -13.72 -10.43
N ALA A 278 -20.68 -14.12 -10.23
CA ALA A 278 -20.28 -15.52 -10.33
C ALA A 278 -19.39 -15.91 -9.13
N PHE A 279 -19.57 -17.13 -8.63
CA PHE A 279 -18.82 -17.62 -7.47
C PHE A 279 -18.71 -19.14 -7.42
N THR A 280 -17.67 -19.64 -6.79
CA THR A 280 -17.57 -21.04 -6.35
C THR A 280 -17.92 -21.10 -4.87
N SER A 281 -18.87 -21.95 -4.46
CA SER A 281 -19.28 -22.03 -3.06
C SER A 281 -18.26 -22.83 -2.22
N PRO A 282 -17.76 -22.32 -1.09
CA PRO A 282 -16.95 -23.09 -0.15
C PRO A 282 -17.78 -23.98 0.81
N LEU A 283 -19.12 -23.99 0.68
CA LEU A 283 -20.03 -24.56 1.66
C LEU A 283 -21.24 -25.26 1.03
N THR A 284 -21.78 -26.26 1.74
CA THR A 284 -23.03 -26.93 1.38
C THR A 284 -24.17 -26.49 2.31
N PHE A 285 -25.30 -26.08 1.74
CA PHE A 285 -26.57 -25.81 2.42
C PHE A 285 -27.71 -26.60 1.76
N PRO A 286 -28.51 -27.38 2.51
CA PRO A 286 -29.62 -28.12 1.94
C PRO A 286 -30.79 -27.19 1.56
N ALA A 287 -31.61 -27.61 0.60
CA ALA A 287 -32.87 -26.94 0.27
C ALA A 287 -33.93 -27.10 1.38
N GLU A 288 -33.98 -28.25 2.05
CA GLU A 288 -34.89 -28.52 3.16
C GLU A 288 -34.13 -29.19 4.31
N SER A 289 -34.49 -28.86 5.56
CA SER A 289 -34.00 -29.53 6.76
C SER A 289 -35.16 -29.95 7.67
N SER A 290 -35.05 -31.15 8.24
CA SER A 290 -35.94 -31.61 9.32
C SER A 290 -35.31 -31.44 10.71
N ASP A 291 -34.04 -31.03 10.77
CA ASP A 291 -33.34 -30.65 11.98
C ASP A 291 -33.31 -29.12 12.09
N PRO A 292 -33.94 -28.51 13.11
CA PRO A 292 -33.96 -27.05 13.28
C PRO A 292 -32.60 -26.45 13.65
N THR A 293 -31.56 -27.27 13.85
CA THR A 293 -30.16 -26.81 14.08
C THR A 293 -29.32 -26.78 12.81
N VAL A 294 -29.88 -27.19 11.67
CA VAL A 294 -29.24 -27.11 10.34
C VAL A 294 -30.06 -26.14 9.51
N GLY A 295 -29.46 -24.99 9.15
CA GLY A 295 -30.12 -24.03 8.29
C GLY A 295 -30.22 -24.53 6.84
N VAL A 296 -31.17 -23.97 6.10
CA VAL A 296 -31.31 -24.19 4.66
C VAL A 296 -30.68 -23.05 3.87
N GLY A 297 -30.35 -23.30 2.61
CA GLY A 297 -29.77 -22.27 1.75
C GLY A 297 -30.74 -21.13 1.46
N GLN A 298 -30.22 -19.90 1.43
CA GLN A 298 -30.93 -18.65 1.29
C GLN A 298 -30.23 -17.75 0.27
N LEU A 299 -31.02 -17.06 -0.55
CA LEU A 299 -30.61 -15.86 -1.28
C LEU A 299 -31.27 -14.64 -0.63
N ALA A 300 -30.47 -13.64 -0.28
CA ALA A 300 -30.97 -12.39 0.31
C ALA A 300 -30.34 -11.16 -0.35
N LEU A 301 -31.17 -10.17 -0.66
CA LEU A 301 -30.78 -8.82 -1.10
C LEU A 301 -31.08 -7.85 0.05
N GLN A 302 -30.08 -7.54 0.88
CA GLN A 302 -30.21 -6.71 2.08
C GLN A 302 -29.81 -5.27 1.80
N MET A 303 -30.62 -4.29 2.24
CA MET A 303 -30.42 -2.86 1.93
C MET A 303 -30.83 -1.91 3.06
N GLY A 304 -31.05 -2.41 4.28
CA GLY A 304 -31.51 -1.59 5.42
C GLY A 304 -30.51 -0.53 5.92
N ALA A 305 -31.02 0.42 6.71
CA ALA A 305 -30.26 1.45 7.44
C ALA A 305 -29.37 2.39 6.58
N ARG A 306 -29.91 2.90 5.45
CA ARG A 306 -29.17 3.77 4.50
C ARG A 306 -29.95 5.01 4.04
N GLY A 307 -30.74 5.64 4.93
CA GLY A 307 -31.62 6.74 4.57
C GLY A 307 -32.87 6.30 3.79
N ASP A 308 -33.74 7.27 3.46
CA ASP A 308 -34.97 7.01 2.70
C ASP A 308 -34.71 6.98 1.18
N PHE A 309 -35.00 5.84 0.54
CA PHE A 309 -34.92 5.70 -0.92
C PHE A 309 -35.87 4.63 -1.48
N THR A 310 -36.08 4.63 -2.80
CA THR A 310 -36.84 3.60 -3.51
C THR A 310 -35.89 2.61 -4.17
N PHE A 311 -36.07 1.32 -3.91
CA PHE A 311 -35.42 0.22 -4.62
C PHE A 311 -36.38 -0.39 -5.63
N CYS A 312 -35.92 -0.73 -6.83
CA CYS A 312 -36.72 -1.38 -7.87
C CYS A 312 -35.97 -2.57 -8.49
N ILE A 313 -36.68 -3.67 -8.75
CA ILE A 313 -36.13 -4.90 -9.36
C ILE A 313 -37.10 -5.43 -10.43
N THR A 314 -36.57 -5.96 -11.54
CA THR A 314 -37.37 -6.56 -12.62
C THR A 314 -37.19 -8.07 -12.73
N SER A 315 -35.98 -8.59 -12.49
CA SER A 315 -35.67 -10.01 -12.66
C SER A 315 -34.56 -10.50 -11.74
N ILE A 316 -34.55 -11.81 -11.46
CA ILE A 316 -33.47 -12.50 -10.75
C ILE A 316 -33.39 -13.98 -11.15
N SER A 317 -32.19 -14.52 -11.30
CA SER A 317 -31.90 -15.93 -11.61
C SER A 317 -30.66 -16.41 -10.85
N LEU A 318 -30.63 -17.70 -10.48
CA LEU A 318 -29.46 -18.37 -9.92
C LEU A 318 -29.29 -19.73 -10.60
N GLN A 319 -28.11 -19.95 -11.19
CA GLN A 319 -27.78 -21.15 -11.96
C GLN A 319 -26.52 -21.79 -11.38
N LYS A 320 -26.52 -23.10 -11.13
CA LYS A 320 -25.29 -23.89 -10.99
C LYS A 320 -24.73 -24.08 -12.40
N VAL A 321 -23.47 -23.69 -12.60
CA VAL A 321 -22.83 -23.66 -13.93
C VAL A 321 -21.59 -24.55 -13.95
N ALA A 322 -21.22 -25.04 -15.13
CA ALA A 322 -20.00 -25.85 -15.29
C ALA A 322 -18.71 -25.06 -15.01
N THR A 323 -18.64 -23.84 -15.55
CA THR A 323 -17.42 -23.03 -15.60
C THR A 323 -17.19 -22.28 -14.29
N PRO A 324 -15.97 -22.29 -13.71
CA PRO A 324 -15.64 -21.43 -12.57
C PRO A 324 -15.71 -19.95 -12.95
N PRO A 325 -15.90 -19.03 -11.97
CA PRO A 325 -15.72 -17.61 -12.22
C PRO A 325 -14.31 -17.34 -12.79
N PRO A 326 -14.15 -16.36 -13.71
CA PRO A 326 -12.83 -15.97 -14.16
C PRO A 326 -11.97 -15.49 -12.95
N PRO A 327 -10.65 -15.71 -12.95
CA PRO A 327 -9.78 -15.18 -11.91
C PRO A 327 -9.97 -13.67 -11.76
N TYR A 328 -9.98 -13.17 -10.52
CA TYR A 328 -10.08 -11.74 -10.29
C TYR A 328 -8.80 -11.04 -10.78
N GLU A 329 -8.96 -10.16 -11.77
CA GLU A 329 -7.93 -9.22 -12.17
C GLU A 329 -8.13 -7.90 -11.39
N PRO A 330 -7.19 -7.50 -10.50
CA PRO A 330 -7.31 -6.26 -9.77
C PRO A 330 -7.27 -5.03 -10.69
N ASP A 331 -8.06 -4.00 -10.35
CA ASP A 331 -8.13 -2.73 -11.07
C ASP A 331 -6.80 -1.97 -10.97
N VAL A 332 -5.92 -2.18 -11.95
CA VAL A 332 -4.58 -1.57 -12.04
C VAL A 332 -4.61 -0.32 -12.92
N ARG A 333 -4.85 0.84 -12.30
CA ARG A 333 -5.20 2.08 -13.03
C ARG A 333 -4.00 2.73 -13.71
N GLY A 334 -3.89 2.55 -15.03
CA GLY A 334 -2.85 3.13 -15.89
C GLY A 334 -1.43 2.63 -15.59
N PRO A 335 -0.42 2.89 -16.44
CA PRO A 335 0.95 2.41 -16.17
C PRO A 335 1.84 3.40 -15.42
N VAL A 336 1.56 4.71 -15.42
CA VAL A 336 2.46 5.75 -14.85
C VAL A 336 2.07 6.11 -13.42
N ARG A 337 2.76 5.52 -12.44
CA ARG A 337 2.46 5.60 -11.00
C ARG A 337 3.24 6.73 -10.33
N VAL A 338 2.53 7.57 -9.58
CA VAL A 338 3.05 8.79 -8.93
C VAL A 338 2.51 8.90 -7.51
N ASN A 339 3.10 9.77 -6.70
CA ASN A 339 2.40 10.30 -5.52
C ASN A 339 1.26 11.20 -6.03
N GLN A 340 0.02 10.75 -5.93
CA GLN A 340 -1.16 11.43 -6.47
C GLN A 340 -1.46 12.74 -5.73
N LEU A 341 -1.03 12.88 -4.47
CA LEU A 341 -1.06 14.16 -3.77
C LEU A 341 0.06 15.08 -4.30
N GLY A 342 1.28 14.55 -4.37
CA GLY A 342 2.44 15.21 -4.99
C GLY A 342 3.72 15.20 -4.17
N TYR A 343 4.58 16.20 -4.36
CA TYR A 343 5.94 16.18 -3.85
C TYR A 343 6.40 17.49 -3.19
N LEU A 344 7.37 17.41 -2.27
CA LEU A 344 8.02 18.61 -1.72
C LEU A 344 9.03 19.21 -2.73
N PRO A 345 9.17 20.55 -2.84
CA PRO A 345 10.07 21.20 -3.80
C PRO A 345 11.53 20.72 -3.75
N ASP A 346 12.10 20.59 -2.54
CA ASP A 346 13.47 20.10 -2.31
C ASP A 346 13.54 18.57 -2.12
N GLY A 347 12.39 17.89 -2.12
CA GLY A 347 12.26 16.46 -1.86
C GLY A 347 12.64 15.56 -3.04
N PRO A 348 12.74 14.24 -2.79
CA PRO A 348 12.75 13.23 -3.86
C PRO A 348 11.46 13.31 -4.66
N LYS A 349 11.53 12.99 -5.96
CA LYS A 349 10.39 12.94 -6.86
C LYS A 349 10.58 11.79 -7.81
N ASN A 350 10.12 10.63 -7.38
CA ASN A 350 10.23 9.39 -8.14
C ASN A 350 8.84 8.93 -8.58
N ALA A 351 8.75 8.38 -9.78
CA ALA A 351 7.58 7.72 -10.36
C ALA A 351 7.98 6.34 -10.90
N THR A 352 7.01 5.44 -11.00
CA THR A 352 7.22 4.06 -11.47
C THR A 352 6.32 3.80 -12.66
N VAL A 353 6.87 3.32 -13.77
CA VAL A 353 6.12 3.01 -15.01
C VAL A 353 6.05 1.50 -15.16
N VAL A 354 4.84 0.95 -15.19
CA VAL A 354 4.61 -0.47 -15.51
C VAL A 354 4.79 -0.67 -17.01
N SER A 355 5.82 -1.41 -17.41
CA SER A 355 6.14 -1.70 -18.82
C SER A 355 7.12 -2.87 -18.95
N ASP A 356 6.89 -3.72 -19.95
CA ASP A 356 7.79 -4.80 -20.38
C ASP A 356 8.94 -4.32 -21.29
N ALA A 357 8.98 -3.02 -21.62
CA ALA A 357 10.02 -2.44 -22.45
C ALA A 357 11.42 -2.56 -21.81
N ALA A 358 12.35 -3.19 -22.53
CA ALA A 358 13.74 -3.36 -22.08
C ALA A 358 14.61 -2.11 -22.27
N GLU A 359 14.22 -1.20 -23.18
CA GLU A 359 14.93 0.05 -23.46
C GLU A 359 14.32 1.22 -22.65
N PRO A 360 15.11 2.21 -22.23
CA PRO A 360 14.63 3.42 -21.54
C PRO A 360 13.45 4.11 -22.24
N LEU A 361 12.34 4.31 -21.52
CA LEU A 361 11.19 5.05 -22.02
C LEU A 361 11.40 6.56 -21.88
N ALA A 362 11.11 7.32 -22.95
CA ALA A 362 11.13 8.79 -22.89
C ALA A 362 9.90 9.31 -22.12
N TRP A 363 10.12 10.29 -21.24
CA TRP A 363 9.06 10.91 -20.43
C TRP A 363 9.07 12.44 -20.51
N GLU A 364 7.89 13.03 -20.35
CA GLU A 364 7.68 14.48 -20.21
C GLU A 364 6.94 14.80 -18.92
N LEU A 365 7.41 15.78 -18.16
CA LEU A 365 6.64 16.42 -17.10
C LEU A 365 5.92 17.63 -17.71
N GLN A 366 4.59 17.59 -17.68
CA GLN A 366 3.73 18.65 -18.19
C GLN A 366 3.03 19.40 -17.05
N ASP A 367 2.89 20.72 -17.18
CA ASP A 367 2.09 21.54 -16.25
C ASP A 367 0.58 21.47 -16.54
N ALA A 368 -0.24 22.15 -15.72
CA ALA A 368 -1.69 22.19 -15.90
C ALA A 368 -2.17 22.86 -17.20
N ALA A 369 -1.29 23.55 -17.94
CA ALA A 369 -1.54 24.06 -19.29
C ALA A 369 -0.96 23.14 -20.38
N GLN A 370 -0.62 21.90 -20.01
CA GLN A 370 0.01 20.87 -20.84
C GLN A 370 1.33 21.32 -21.49
N GLN A 371 2.03 22.29 -20.88
CA GLN A 371 3.36 22.70 -21.35
C GLN A 371 4.42 21.80 -20.74
N VAL A 372 5.34 21.29 -21.56
CA VAL A 372 6.48 20.49 -21.11
C VAL A 372 7.44 21.38 -20.31
N VAL A 373 7.59 21.07 -19.02
CA VAL A 373 8.45 21.81 -18.08
C VAL A 373 9.72 21.05 -17.69
N ALA A 374 9.74 19.73 -17.88
CA ALA A 374 10.94 18.88 -17.83
C ALA A 374 10.74 17.64 -18.72
N SER A 375 11.81 16.96 -19.08
CA SER A 375 11.77 15.67 -19.80
C SER A 375 13.06 14.87 -19.57
N GLY A 376 13.03 13.58 -19.88
CA GLY A 376 14.16 12.69 -19.74
C GLY A 376 13.88 11.27 -20.23
N GLU A 377 14.69 10.33 -19.78
CA GLU A 377 14.54 8.88 -20.01
C GLU A 377 14.33 8.17 -18.67
N ALA A 378 13.50 7.12 -18.66
CA ALA A 378 13.26 6.26 -17.52
C ALA A 378 14.38 5.22 -17.37
N THR A 379 14.55 4.65 -16.18
CA THR A 379 15.57 3.63 -15.89
C THR A 379 14.91 2.26 -15.79
N PRO A 380 15.21 1.30 -16.69
CA PRO A 380 14.69 -0.06 -16.58
C PRO A 380 15.11 -0.72 -15.25
N ALA A 381 14.13 -1.20 -14.49
CA ALA A 381 14.35 -1.88 -13.21
C ALA A 381 14.06 -3.40 -13.28
N GLY A 382 13.39 -3.87 -14.34
CA GLY A 382 13.10 -5.29 -14.55
C GLY A 382 11.79 -5.70 -13.89
N VAL A 383 11.66 -6.97 -13.50
CA VAL A 383 10.48 -7.45 -12.76
C VAL A 383 10.66 -7.15 -11.27
N ASP A 384 9.78 -6.32 -10.73
CA ASP A 384 9.72 -6.00 -9.31
C ASP A 384 9.20 -7.22 -8.52
N PRO A 385 9.90 -7.68 -7.47
CA PRO A 385 9.59 -8.96 -6.82
C PRO A 385 8.33 -8.90 -5.95
N THR A 386 7.92 -7.72 -5.45
CA THR A 386 6.77 -7.58 -4.54
C THR A 386 5.46 -7.33 -5.29
N SER A 387 5.51 -6.85 -6.53
CA SER A 387 4.35 -6.73 -7.44
C SER A 387 4.29 -7.77 -8.57
N GLN A 388 5.42 -8.42 -8.89
CA GLN A 388 5.60 -9.27 -10.08
C GLN A 388 5.37 -8.54 -11.43
N LEU A 389 5.42 -7.20 -11.43
CA LEU A 389 5.27 -6.38 -12.63
C LEU A 389 6.64 -6.02 -13.22
N ALA A 390 6.74 -6.00 -14.56
CA ALA A 390 7.86 -5.38 -15.24
C ALA A 390 7.75 -3.84 -15.14
N VAL A 391 8.81 -3.16 -14.69
CA VAL A 391 8.78 -1.73 -14.39
C VAL A 391 10.06 -0.98 -14.80
N GLN A 392 9.89 0.33 -15.03
CA GLN A 392 10.97 1.32 -15.10
C GLN A 392 10.72 2.43 -14.08
N THR A 393 11.78 3.11 -13.60
CA THR A 393 11.66 4.23 -12.66
C THR A 393 12.05 5.57 -13.29
N ILE A 394 11.41 6.65 -12.85
CA ILE A 394 11.66 8.02 -13.31
C ILE A 394 12.04 8.87 -12.09
N ASP A 395 13.26 9.44 -12.08
CA ASP A 395 13.66 10.47 -11.12
C ASP A 395 13.57 11.86 -11.78
N PHE A 396 12.67 12.70 -11.26
CA PHE A 396 12.53 14.10 -11.65
C PHE A 396 12.78 15.06 -10.47
N SER A 397 13.52 14.61 -9.44
CA SER A 397 13.87 15.37 -8.23
C SER A 397 14.51 16.74 -8.53
N SER A 398 15.19 16.88 -9.68
CA SER A 398 15.79 18.13 -10.13
C SER A 398 14.78 19.25 -10.42
N PHE A 399 13.54 18.90 -10.76
CA PHE A 399 12.45 19.85 -10.90
C PHE A 399 11.92 20.24 -9.51
N SER A 400 11.79 21.54 -9.26
CA SER A 400 11.49 22.10 -7.93
C SER A 400 10.54 23.30 -7.98
N THR A 401 9.99 23.62 -9.16
CA THR A 401 9.02 24.71 -9.32
C THR A 401 7.71 24.36 -8.64
N PRO A 402 7.22 25.16 -7.68
CA PRO A 402 5.92 24.89 -7.06
C PRO A 402 4.76 25.12 -8.04
N GLY A 403 3.73 24.27 -7.94
CA GLY A 403 2.56 24.28 -8.83
C GLY A 403 1.62 23.12 -8.52
N SER A 404 0.50 23.04 -9.25
CA SER A 404 -0.54 22.03 -9.09
C SER A 404 -1.04 21.55 -10.46
N GLY A 405 -1.46 20.30 -10.55
CA GLY A 405 -1.92 19.72 -11.83
C GLY A 405 -0.76 19.37 -12.77
N TYR A 406 0.40 19.02 -12.21
CA TYR A 406 1.48 18.41 -12.98
C TYR A 406 1.12 16.97 -13.34
N THR A 407 1.49 16.53 -14.54
CA THR A 407 1.33 15.13 -14.97
C THR A 407 2.58 14.66 -15.67
N LEU A 408 3.04 13.44 -15.37
CA LEU A 408 4.03 12.75 -16.20
C LEU A 408 3.32 12.11 -17.40
N VAL A 409 3.97 12.14 -18.56
CA VAL A 409 3.50 11.55 -19.82
C VAL A 409 4.59 10.65 -20.37
N VAL A 410 4.22 9.42 -20.74
CA VAL A 410 5.11 8.38 -21.27
C VAL A 410 4.43 7.74 -22.47
N GLY A 411 4.86 8.07 -23.68
CA GLY A 411 4.15 7.65 -24.90
C GLY A 411 2.75 8.28 -24.97
N GLU A 412 1.71 7.44 -24.96
CA GLU A 412 0.30 7.87 -24.91
C GLU A 412 -0.25 7.91 -23.47
N ASP A 413 0.44 7.29 -22.51
CA ASP A 413 0.03 7.17 -21.12
C ASP A 413 0.33 8.44 -20.31
N ARG A 414 -0.52 8.72 -19.32
CA ARG A 414 -0.40 9.87 -18.43
C ARG A 414 -0.60 9.43 -16.98
N SER A 415 0.16 10.03 -16.07
CA SER A 415 -0.10 9.89 -14.63
C SER A 415 -1.34 10.67 -14.23
N ASP A 416 -1.86 10.34 -13.05
CA ASP A 416 -2.70 11.23 -12.27
C ASP A 416 -2.06 12.62 -12.07
N PRO A 417 -2.88 13.69 -12.00
CA PRO A 417 -2.42 15.05 -11.71
C PRO A 417 -1.99 15.21 -10.25
N PHE A 418 -0.79 15.76 -10.03
CA PHE A 418 -0.22 15.96 -8.69
C PHE A 418 0.29 17.39 -8.46
N ALA A 419 0.65 17.72 -7.23
CA ALA A 419 1.21 19.03 -6.85
C ALA A 419 2.72 19.01 -6.54
N ILE A 420 3.34 20.18 -6.55
CA ILE A 420 4.65 20.41 -5.94
C ILE A 420 4.50 21.60 -4.98
N SER A 421 4.57 21.35 -3.67
CA SER A 421 4.29 22.37 -2.65
C SER A 421 5.08 22.15 -1.36
N ALA A 422 5.51 23.24 -0.71
CA ALA A 422 6.15 23.19 0.59
C ALA A 422 5.16 22.92 1.75
N THR A 423 3.85 23.11 1.52
CA THR A 423 2.77 22.91 2.52
C THR A 423 1.96 21.63 2.24
N LEU A 424 2.48 20.73 1.40
CA LEU A 424 1.74 19.61 0.83
C LEU A 424 1.05 18.73 1.88
N TYR A 425 1.74 18.45 2.98
CA TYR A 425 1.29 17.55 4.05
C TYR A 425 0.73 18.29 5.28
N ASP A 426 0.57 19.62 5.22
CA ASP A 426 0.12 20.39 6.39
C ASP A 426 -1.31 20.03 6.81
N GLN A 427 -2.19 19.76 5.83
CA GLN A 427 -3.55 19.26 6.06
C GLN A 427 -3.54 17.79 6.50
N LEU A 428 -2.71 16.94 5.86
CA LEU A 428 -2.62 15.51 6.20
C LEU A 428 -2.21 15.28 7.66
N ARG A 429 -1.34 16.13 8.22
CA ARG A 429 -1.00 16.12 9.66
C ARG A 429 -2.23 16.36 10.54
N TYR A 430 -3.11 17.27 10.16
CA TYR A 430 -4.31 17.63 10.93
C TYR A 430 -5.38 16.55 10.78
N ASP A 431 -5.69 16.15 9.55
CA ASP A 431 -6.68 15.11 9.23
C ASP A 431 -6.35 13.77 9.91
N ALA A 432 -5.11 13.28 9.76
CA ALA A 432 -4.69 12.01 10.36
C ALA A 432 -4.75 12.01 11.90
N LEU A 433 -4.60 13.17 12.54
CA LEU A 433 -4.76 13.33 14.00
C LEU A 433 -6.21 13.50 14.43
N ASN A 434 -7.04 14.17 13.63
CA ASN A 434 -8.45 14.32 13.91
C ASN A 434 -9.22 13.00 13.78
N TYR A 435 -8.69 11.98 13.10
CA TYR A 435 -9.18 10.59 13.12
C TYR A 435 -9.55 10.08 14.53
N PHE A 436 -8.73 10.41 15.54
CA PHE A 436 -8.88 9.84 16.89
C PHE A 436 -10.14 10.34 17.62
N TYR A 437 -10.60 11.57 17.35
CA TYR A 437 -11.77 12.13 18.03
C TYR A 437 -13.08 11.40 17.65
N PRO A 438 -13.43 11.20 16.36
CA PRO A 438 -14.57 10.39 15.96
C PRO A 438 -14.56 8.98 16.55
N VAL A 439 -13.41 8.31 16.67
CA VAL A 439 -13.35 6.95 17.24
C VAL A 439 -13.40 6.91 18.79
N ARG A 440 -13.53 8.03 19.50
CA ARG A 440 -13.68 8.04 20.98
C ARG A 440 -14.95 7.33 21.45
N SER A 441 -14.80 6.24 22.19
CA SER A 441 -15.88 5.64 22.98
C SER A 441 -16.27 6.54 24.16
N GLY A 442 -17.50 6.41 24.67
CA GLY A 442 -17.95 7.10 25.88
C GLY A 442 -18.37 8.56 25.73
N ILE A 443 -18.24 9.15 24.53
CA ILE A 443 -18.58 10.55 24.26
C ILE A 443 -19.38 10.69 22.95
N ALA A 444 -20.24 11.71 22.90
CA ALA A 444 -20.84 12.16 21.66
C ALA A 444 -19.78 12.86 20.79
N VAL A 445 -19.88 12.67 19.49
CA VAL A 445 -19.00 13.29 18.50
C VAL A 445 -19.79 14.41 17.83
N ASP A 446 -19.18 15.59 17.78
CA ASP A 446 -19.67 16.84 17.17
C ASP A 446 -18.45 17.43 16.47
N VAL A 447 -18.35 17.24 15.15
CA VAL A 447 -17.17 17.61 14.33
C VAL A 447 -17.59 18.48 13.14
N PRO A 448 -16.66 19.20 12.47
CA PRO A 448 -17.02 20.08 11.36
C PRO A 448 -17.68 19.42 10.13
N ASP A 449 -17.63 18.08 10.03
CA ASP A 449 -18.26 17.27 8.98
C ASP A 449 -19.32 16.36 9.63
N ASP A 450 -20.59 16.79 9.56
CA ASP A 450 -21.74 16.22 10.27
C ASP A 450 -22.04 14.75 9.92
N ARG A 451 -21.41 14.21 8.88
CA ARG A 451 -21.45 12.77 8.53
C ARG A 451 -20.83 11.88 9.61
N TYR A 452 -19.96 12.42 10.45
CA TYR A 452 -19.31 11.71 11.55
C TYR A 452 -19.91 12.02 12.92
N ASP A 453 -20.90 12.93 12.99
CA ASP A 453 -21.61 13.23 14.22
C ASP A 453 -22.37 12.00 14.71
N ARG A 454 -22.26 11.70 16.01
CA ARG A 454 -22.99 10.58 16.60
C ARG A 454 -23.21 10.72 18.10
N PRO A 455 -24.28 10.11 18.65
CA PRO A 455 -24.46 10.02 20.09
C PRO A 455 -23.32 9.28 20.78
N ALA A 456 -23.25 9.43 22.10
CA ALA A 456 -22.29 8.69 22.92
C ALA A 456 -22.58 7.19 22.89
N GLY A 457 -21.61 6.41 22.38
CA GLY A 457 -21.64 4.96 22.46
C GLY A 457 -21.06 4.44 23.76
N HIS A 458 -21.59 3.31 24.23
CA HIS A 458 -21.09 2.56 25.38
C HIS A 458 -21.05 3.37 26.70
N VAL A 459 -22.15 4.08 27.00
CA VAL A 459 -22.35 4.89 28.22
C VAL A 459 -23.46 4.33 29.14
N SER A 460 -23.56 3.00 29.26
CA SER A 460 -24.61 2.31 30.01
C SER A 460 -24.09 1.20 30.92
N GLY A 461 -24.91 0.76 31.88
CA GLY A 461 -24.69 -0.51 32.60
C GLY A 461 -25.30 -1.70 31.85
N PRO A 462 -25.16 -2.94 32.35
CA PRO A 462 -25.72 -4.13 31.71
C PRO A 462 -27.27 -4.12 31.65
N ASP A 463 -27.93 -3.49 32.61
CA ASP A 463 -29.38 -3.27 32.62
C ASP A 463 -29.80 -1.95 31.90
N GLY A 464 -28.87 -1.33 31.18
CA GLY A 464 -29.08 -0.08 30.43
C GLY A 464 -29.95 -0.22 29.19
N GLY A 465 -30.09 0.87 28.43
CA GLY A 465 -31.00 0.99 27.28
C GLY A 465 -30.65 0.06 26.11
N VAL A 466 -30.01 0.60 25.08
CA VAL A 466 -29.51 -0.22 23.95
C VAL A 466 -28.15 -0.81 24.33
N ASN A 467 -27.14 0.03 24.57
CA ASN A 467 -25.84 -0.44 25.05
C ASN A 467 -25.92 -1.15 26.42
N LYS A 468 -25.05 -2.14 26.61
CA LYS A 468 -24.91 -2.97 27.83
C LYS A 468 -23.53 -2.83 28.49
N GLY A 469 -22.89 -1.68 28.26
CA GLY A 469 -21.60 -1.25 28.80
C GLY A 469 -21.37 0.23 28.46
N ASP A 470 -20.30 0.90 28.92
CA ASP A 470 -19.14 0.35 29.64
C ASP A 470 -19.02 0.85 31.10
N LEU A 471 -20.13 1.24 31.77
CA LEU A 471 -20.13 1.80 33.15
C LEU A 471 -20.00 0.77 34.29
N ASP A 472 -20.40 -0.48 34.06
CA ASP A 472 -20.47 -1.52 35.10
C ASP A 472 -20.18 -2.89 34.47
N VAL A 473 -18.96 -3.03 33.93
CA VAL A 473 -18.60 -4.16 33.06
C VAL A 473 -18.05 -5.31 33.89
N ALA A 474 -18.76 -6.42 33.89
CA ALA A 474 -18.32 -7.66 34.49
C ALA A 474 -17.26 -8.39 33.63
N CYS A 475 -16.53 -9.30 34.26
CA CYS A 475 -15.64 -10.24 33.59
C CYS A 475 -16.38 -11.20 32.66
N LEU A 476 -15.78 -11.54 31.51
CA LEU A 476 -16.25 -12.61 30.62
C LEU A 476 -16.39 -13.95 31.38
N THR A 477 -17.45 -14.69 31.08
CA THR A 477 -17.69 -16.03 31.63
C THR A 477 -17.51 -17.14 30.58
N SER A 478 -17.27 -18.37 31.04
CA SER A 478 -17.14 -19.55 30.17
C SER A 478 -18.42 -19.94 29.42
N ALA A 479 -19.56 -19.31 29.71
CA ALA A 479 -20.81 -19.50 28.98
C ALA A 479 -20.98 -18.47 27.84
N GLU A 480 -20.24 -17.36 27.89
CA GLU A 480 -20.29 -16.26 26.91
C GLU A 480 -19.15 -16.38 25.86
N ASP A 481 -18.02 -16.97 26.23
CA ASP A 481 -16.82 -17.17 25.37
C ASP A 481 -17.00 -18.24 24.26
N GLY A 482 -18.20 -18.81 24.10
CA GLY A 482 -18.50 -19.84 23.10
C GLY A 482 -18.09 -21.26 23.49
N GLY A 483 -17.91 -22.13 22.49
CA GLY A 483 -17.82 -23.60 22.67
C GLY A 483 -16.59 -24.14 23.41
N SER A 484 -15.58 -23.31 23.70
CA SER A 484 -14.38 -23.70 24.46
C SER A 484 -13.78 -22.51 25.21
N TRP A 485 -13.83 -22.55 26.54
CA TRP A 485 -13.32 -21.48 27.42
C TRP A 485 -11.82 -21.21 27.27
N SER A 486 -11.50 -20.10 26.61
CA SER A 486 -10.15 -19.65 26.24
C SER A 486 -9.23 -19.41 27.44
N TYR A 487 -9.78 -19.01 28.58
CA TYR A 487 -9.00 -18.67 29.78
C TYR A 487 -8.80 -19.83 30.77
N GLY A 488 -9.22 -21.06 30.41
CA GLY A 488 -8.83 -22.31 31.05
C GLY A 488 -9.46 -22.55 32.44
N THR A 489 -8.78 -22.13 33.51
CA THR A 489 -9.29 -22.23 34.90
C THR A 489 -9.27 -20.88 35.64
N TRP A 490 -9.15 -19.78 34.88
CA TRP A 490 -9.45 -18.46 35.39
C TRP A 490 -10.96 -18.32 35.64
N ALA A 491 -11.30 -17.62 36.71
CA ALA A 491 -12.65 -17.18 37.04
C ALA A 491 -12.52 -15.85 37.81
N CYS A 492 -13.48 -14.96 37.59
CA CYS A 492 -13.51 -13.64 38.20
C CYS A 492 -14.38 -13.66 39.48
N PRO A 493 -14.03 -12.92 40.54
CA PRO A 493 -14.83 -12.83 41.76
C PRO A 493 -16.27 -12.36 41.49
N GLU A 494 -17.22 -12.94 42.23
CA GLU A 494 -18.62 -12.53 42.18
C GLU A 494 -18.77 -11.05 42.59
N GLY A 495 -19.48 -10.26 41.78
CA GLY A 495 -19.65 -8.83 42.00
C GLY A 495 -18.43 -7.96 41.63
N TYR A 496 -17.42 -8.51 40.94
CA TYR A 496 -16.38 -7.69 40.32
C TYR A 496 -16.85 -7.10 38.99
N SER A 497 -16.75 -5.78 38.88
CA SER A 497 -16.96 -5.00 37.67
C SER A 497 -16.08 -3.75 37.68
N LEU A 498 -15.93 -3.10 36.52
CA LEU A 498 -15.27 -1.81 36.38
C LEU A 498 -16.11 -0.86 35.52
N ASP A 499 -16.05 0.43 35.86
CA ASP A 499 -16.36 1.53 34.93
C ASP A 499 -15.13 1.73 34.04
N VAL A 500 -15.29 1.49 32.74
CA VAL A 500 -14.23 1.63 31.72
C VAL A 500 -14.74 2.41 30.50
N VAL A 501 -15.68 3.34 30.72
CA VAL A 501 -16.11 4.32 29.72
C VAL A 501 -14.91 5.18 29.26
N GLY A 502 -14.93 5.63 28.01
CA GLY A 502 -13.83 6.35 27.38
C GLY A 502 -12.90 5.44 26.57
N GLY A 503 -11.75 5.99 26.17
CA GLY A 503 -10.82 5.36 25.23
C GLY A 503 -11.32 5.42 23.79
N TRP A 504 -10.53 4.88 22.86
CA TRP A 504 -10.90 4.73 21.46
C TRP A 504 -11.52 3.36 21.19
N TYR A 505 -12.47 3.32 20.25
CA TYR A 505 -12.73 2.11 19.47
C TYR A 505 -11.51 1.81 18.61
N ASP A 506 -11.18 0.52 18.50
CA ASP A 506 -9.86 0.10 18.03
C ASP A 506 -9.71 0.08 16.52
N ALA A 507 -10.76 -0.40 15.85
CA ALA A 507 -10.76 -0.70 14.44
C ALA A 507 -12.13 -0.40 13.81
N GLY A 508 -12.56 -1.20 12.83
CA GLY A 508 -13.94 -1.17 12.37
C GLY A 508 -14.95 -1.70 13.41
N ASP A 509 -14.48 -2.23 14.55
CA ASP A 509 -15.26 -2.76 15.67
C ASP A 509 -15.43 -1.78 16.85
N HIS A 510 -16.33 -2.13 17.77
CA HIS A 510 -16.54 -1.34 19.00
C HIS A 510 -15.72 -1.86 20.19
N GLY A 511 -14.79 -2.79 19.98
CA GLY A 511 -13.85 -3.24 21.01
C GLY A 511 -12.81 -2.17 21.37
N LYS A 512 -12.23 -2.32 22.56
CA LYS A 512 -11.19 -1.42 23.09
C LYS A 512 -10.10 -2.26 23.77
N TYR A 513 -8.86 -2.15 23.30
CA TYR A 513 -7.79 -3.11 23.61
C TYR A 513 -6.60 -2.39 24.23
N VAL A 514 -6.09 -2.90 25.35
CA VAL A 514 -5.04 -2.22 26.13
C VAL A 514 -3.67 -2.38 25.47
N VAL A 515 -3.42 -3.50 24.79
CA VAL A 515 -2.18 -3.73 24.04
C VAL A 515 -2.14 -2.79 22.82
N ASN A 516 -3.16 -2.85 21.97
CA ASN A 516 -3.18 -2.06 20.75
C ASN A 516 -3.27 -0.53 21.01
N GLY A 517 -4.15 -0.14 21.94
CA GLY A 517 -4.24 1.25 22.38
C GLY A 517 -3.01 1.74 23.15
N GLY A 518 -2.20 0.84 23.71
CA GLY A 518 -0.96 1.16 24.42
C GLY A 518 0.15 1.64 23.47
N ILE A 519 0.37 0.93 22.36
CA ILE A 519 1.29 1.39 21.29
C ILE A 519 0.76 2.66 20.61
N ALA A 520 -0.52 2.72 20.26
CA ALA A 520 -1.11 3.86 19.55
C ALA A 520 -0.96 5.17 20.35
N VAL A 521 -1.31 5.16 21.65
CA VAL A 521 -1.17 6.35 22.49
C VAL A 521 0.30 6.73 22.72
N ALA A 522 1.20 5.75 22.86
CA ALA A 522 2.63 6.01 22.99
C ALA A 522 3.22 6.67 21.73
N GLN A 523 2.74 6.34 20.55
CA GLN A 523 3.15 6.99 19.30
C GLN A 523 2.65 8.43 19.21
N LEU A 524 1.43 8.74 19.63
CA LEU A 524 0.95 10.14 19.72
C LEU A 524 1.76 10.96 20.73
N LEU A 525 2.02 10.38 21.91
CA LEU A 525 2.89 10.99 22.94
C LEU A 525 4.32 11.20 22.42
N GLY A 526 4.88 10.22 21.70
CA GLY A 526 6.20 10.27 21.08
C GLY A 526 6.30 11.28 19.94
N MET A 527 5.24 11.44 19.14
CA MET A 527 5.14 12.48 18.10
C MET A 527 5.22 13.89 18.72
N TYR A 528 4.51 14.13 19.82
CA TYR A 528 4.62 15.38 20.57
C TYR A 528 6.01 15.52 21.22
N GLU A 529 6.52 14.48 21.89
CA GLU A 529 7.81 14.50 22.59
C GLU A 529 8.99 14.76 21.65
N ARG A 530 8.93 14.27 20.42
CA ARG A 530 9.88 14.59 19.35
C ARG A 530 10.09 16.10 19.20
N THR A 531 9.02 16.91 19.26
CA THR A 531 9.09 18.38 19.16
C THR A 531 9.92 19.04 20.28
N LEU A 532 10.07 18.35 21.41
CA LEU A 532 10.85 18.80 22.56
C LEU A 532 12.35 18.48 22.42
N HIS A 533 12.73 17.59 21.50
CA HIS A 533 14.05 16.94 21.48
C HIS A 533 14.80 17.06 20.15
N THR A 534 14.13 17.30 19.03
CA THR A 534 14.78 17.65 17.75
C THR A 534 14.64 19.13 17.39
N LYS A 535 15.62 19.64 16.62
CA LYS A 535 15.57 20.96 15.98
C LYS A 535 14.79 20.94 14.65
N ASN A 536 14.58 19.75 14.10
CA ASN A 536 13.98 19.54 12.78
C ASN A 536 12.46 19.71 12.83
N ALA A 537 11.83 19.59 14.00
CA ALA A 537 10.40 19.82 14.18
C ALA A 537 9.99 21.30 14.12
N VAL A 538 8.76 21.58 13.68
CA VAL A 538 8.12 22.89 13.72
C VAL A 538 7.52 23.11 15.10
N LYS A 539 7.89 24.21 15.76
CA LYS A 539 7.39 24.55 17.09
C LYS A 539 5.95 25.03 17.00
N GLY A 540 5.07 24.43 17.79
CA GLY A 540 3.66 24.81 17.89
C GLY A 540 2.74 24.21 16.81
N ALA A 541 3.27 23.37 15.90
CA ALA A 541 2.45 22.66 14.92
C ALA A 541 1.57 21.56 15.54
N LEU A 542 1.95 21.08 16.74
CA LEU A 542 1.20 20.17 17.60
C LEU A 542 0.92 20.91 18.92
N GLY A 543 0.11 21.97 18.83
CA GLY A 543 -0.12 22.95 19.88
C GLY A 543 -1.47 22.79 20.57
N ASP A 544 -1.75 23.73 21.47
CA ASP A 544 -3.09 24.01 21.99
C ASP A 544 -3.93 24.68 20.88
N ALA A 545 -5.18 24.28 20.70
CA ALA A 545 -6.08 24.68 19.63
C ALA A 545 -5.51 24.43 18.22
N THR A 546 -5.10 23.20 17.96
CA THR A 546 -4.64 22.69 16.65
C THR A 546 -5.44 21.51 16.10
N LEU A 547 -6.37 20.92 16.86
CA LEU A 547 -7.25 19.82 16.46
C LEU A 547 -8.73 20.15 16.76
N ASP A 548 -9.64 19.38 16.19
CA ASP A 548 -11.10 19.52 16.35
C ASP A 548 -11.64 18.75 17.57
N VAL A 549 -10.79 18.58 18.61
CA VAL A 549 -11.20 18.01 19.90
C VAL A 549 -12.23 18.93 20.60
N PRO A 550 -13.06 18.41 21.54
CA PRO A 550 -14.14 19.19 22.11
C PRO A 550 -13.68 20.50 22.78
N GLY A 551 -14.59 21.48 22.86
CA GLY A 551 -14.27 22.86 23.21
C GLY A 551 -13.84 23.12 24.68
N ASP A 552 -13.82 22.09 25.54
CA ASP A 552 -13.19 22.15 26.86
C ASP A 552 -11.79 21.52 26.91
N GLU A 553 -11.39 20.75 25.90
CA GLU A 553 -9.98 20.45 25.60
C GLU A 553 -9.33 21.53 24.71
N SER A 554 -9.93 21.87 23.57
CA SER A 554 -9.36 22.85 22.64
C SER A 554 -9.30 24.26 23.25
N GLY A 555 -8.08 24.80 23.43
CA GLY A 555 -7.85 26.10 24.09
C GLY A 555 -7.60 26.02 25.61
N ASN A 556 -7.46 24.81 26.18
CA ASN A 556 -7.22 24.61 27.61
C ASN A 556 -5.76 24.87 28.05
N ARG A 557 -4.84 25.14 27.10
CA ARG A 557 -3.37 25.33 27.26
C ARG A 557 -2.54 24.08 27.44
N VAL A 558 -3.12 22.92 27.21
CA VAL A 558 -2.47 21.64 26.93
C VAL A 558 -2.43 21.49 25.39
N PRO A 559 -1.38 20.90 24.80
CA PRO A 559 -1.40 20.54 23.39
C PRO A 559 -2.52 19.54 23.09
N ASP A 560 -3.32 19.77 22.06
CA ASP A 560 -4.53 18.95 21.79
C ASP A 560 -4.20 17.47 21.55
N VAL A 561 -3.04 17.18 20.93
CA VAL A 561 -2.50 15.81 20.79
C VAL A 561 -2.28 15.12 22.15
N LEU A 562 -1.93 15.88 23.19
CA LEU A 562 -1.86 15.33 24.54
C LEU A 562 -3.25 15.14 25.14
N ASP A 563 -4.23 15.99 24.87
CA ASP A 563 -5.60 15.75 25.35
C ASP A 563 -6.28 14.56 24.64
N GLU A 564 -6.01 14.36 23.35
CA GLU A 564 -6.42 13.13 22.66
C GLU A 564 -5.72 11.91 23.27
N ALA A 565 -4.40 11.98 23.51
CA ALA A 565 -3.67 10.92 24.20
C ALA A 565 -4.15 10.70 25.65
N ARG A 566 -4.65 11.74 26.33
CA ARG A 566 -5.25 11.67 27.67
C ARG A 566 -6.51 10.80 27.65
N TRP A 567 -7.33 10.92 26.61
CA TRP A 567 -8.55 10.13 26.47
C TRP A 567 -8.28 8.63 26.53
N GLN A 568 -7.27 8.17 25.76
CA GLN A 568 -6.86 6.77 25.81
C GLN A 568 -6.14 6.41 27.11
N LEU A 569 -5.26 7.26 27.63
CA LEU A 569 -4.59 7.01 28.91
C LEU A 569 -5.59 6.83 30.07
N ASP A 570 -6.67 7.60 30.12
CA ASP A 570 -7.69 7.44 31.16
C ASP A 570 -8.46 6.11 31.04
N PHE A 571 -8.69 5.59 29.82
CA PHE A 571 -9.18 4.22 29.62
C PHE A 571 -8.16 3.15 30.06
N LEU A 572 -6.88 3.27 29.67
CA LEU A 572 -5.84 2.31 30.09
C LEU A 572 -5.71 2.27 31.64
N LEU A 573 -5.89 3.42 32.30
CA LEU A 573 -5.93 3.53 33.76
C LEU A 573 -7.18 2.86 34.37
N ALA A 574 -8.35 3.00 33.73
CA ALA A 574 -9.60 2.36 34.18
C ALA A 574 -9.53 0.83 34.10
N MET A 575 -8.82 0.29 33.10
CA MET A 575 -8.62 -1.16 32.91
C MET A 575 -7.67 -1.80 33.95
N GLN A 576 -7.02 -1.02 34.83
CA GLN A 576 -6.11 -1.56 35.86
C GLN A 576 -6.88 -2.18 37.03
N VAL A 577 -6.61 -3.46 37.32
CA VAL A 577 -7.20 -4.22 38.42
C VAL A 577 -6.94 -3.51 39.77
N PRO A 578 -7.98 -3.11 40.52
CA PRO A 578 -7.83 -2.47 41.82
C PRO A 578 -7.13 -3.36 42.86
N ALA A 579 -6.46 -2.73 43.83
CA ALA A 579 -5.90 -3.43 44.98
C ALA A 579 -7.01 -4.01 45.87
N GLY A 580 -6.84 -5.27 46.30
CA GLY A 580 -7.85 -6.00 47.06
C GLY A 580 -8.95 -6.64 46.21
N SER A 581 -8.75 -6.79 44.89
CA SER A 581 -9.74 -7.38 43.96
C SER A 581 -10.13 -8.82 44.32
N GLY A 582 -9.22 -9.56 44.95
CA GLY A 582 -9.37 -11.00 45.19
C GLY A 582 -9.11 -11.88 43.96
N MET A 583 -8.82 -11.29 42.79
CA MET A 583 -8.47 -12.05 41.58
C MET A 583 -7.10 -12.73 41.70
N THR A 584 -7.02 -13.93 41.14
CA THR A 584 -5.80 -14.74 41.03
C THR A 584 -5.64 -15.23 39.59
N VAL A 585 -4.42 -15.64 39.22
CA VAL A 585 -4.10 -16.14 37.87
C VAL A 585 -5.03 -17.28 37.45
N SER A 586 -5.31 -18.23 38.34
CA SER A 586 -6.28 -19.30 38.11
C SER A 586 -6.72 -19.95 39.42
N ALA A 587 -7.64 -20.92 39.35
CA ALA A 587 -7.99 -21.78 40.48
C ALA A 587 -6.80 -22.58 41.06
N THR A 588 -5.69 -22.72 40.34
CA THR A 588 -4.48 -23.45 40.77
C THR A 588 -3.26 -22.56 41.00
N ASP A 589 -3.26 -21.33 40.48
CA ASP A 589 -2.21 -20.33 40.68
C ASP A 589 -2.74 -19.13 41.47
N SER A 590 -2.35 -19.11 42.75
CA SER A 590 -2.78 -18.11 43.74
C SER A 590 -2.06 -16.75 43.66
N ARG A 591 -1.22 -16.50 42.64
CA ARG A 591 -0.64 -15.17 42.42
C ARG A 591 -1.76 -14.15 42.16
N SER A 592 -1.83 -13.11 42.98
CA SER A 592 -2.82 -12.03 42.86
C SER A 592 -2.69 -11.29 41.53
N LEU A 593 -3.81 -10.86 40.95
CA LEU A 593 -3.86 -9.99 39.77
C LEU A 593 -3.93 -8.48 40.09
N ASP A 594 -3.87 -8.06 41.36
CA ASP A 594 -3.94 -6.66 41.76
C ASP A 594 -2.86 -5.81 41.05
N GLY A 595 -3.28 -4.77 40.32
CA GLY A 595 -2.40 -3.91 39.54
C GLY A 595 -1.99 -4.41 38.16
N LEU A 596 -2.32 -5.67 37.78
CA LEU A 596 -2.33 -6.06 36.36
C LEU A 596 -3.48 -5.32 35.64
N VAL A 597 -3.50 -5.37 34.31
CA VAL A 597 -4.46 -4.64 33.48
C VAL A 597 -5.25 -5.62 32.62
N HIS A 598 -6.58 -5.47 32.61
CA HIS A 598 -7.46 -6.23 31.73
C HIS A 598 -7.02 -6.08 30.28
N HIS A 599 -6.96 -7.19 29.53
CA HIS A 599 -6.33 -7.18 28.21
C HIS A 599 -7.13 -6.36 27.18
N LYS A 600 -8.46 -6.50 27.22
CA LYS A 600 -9.41 -5.87 26.31
C LYS A 600 -10.82 -5.85 26.91
N ILE A 601 -11.69 -5.02 26.35
CA ILE A 601 -13.14 -5.04 26.54
C ILE A 601 -13.79 -5.00 25.16
N HIS A 602 -14.74 -5.90 24.91
CA HIS A 602 -15.58 -5.89 23.71
C HIS A 602 -16.89 -6.63 23.96
N ASP A 603 -17.60 -6.89 22.87
CA ASP A 603 -18.89 -7.57 22.82
C ASP A 603 -18.72 -9.08 23.05
N VAL A 604 -19.73 -9.75 23.61
CA VAL A 604 -19.77 -11.23 23.69
C VAL A 604 -20.03 -11.91 22.33
N GLY A 605 -20.17 -11.14 21.25
CA GLY A 605 -20.35 -11.67 19.89
C GLY A 605 -20.22 -10.58 18.84
N TRP A 606 -19.73 -10.95 17.66
CA TRP A 606 -19.47 -9.98 16.59
C TRP A 606 -20.78 -9.35 16.07
N THR A 607 -20.79 -8.02 15.97
CA THR A 607 -21.86 -7.24 15.34
C THR A 607 -21.62 -7.04 13.85
N GLY A 608 -22.69 -6.86 13.07
CA GLY A 608 -22.60 -6.57 11.62
C GLY A 608 -22.29 -5.10 11.30
N LEU A 609 -22.03 -4.83 10.03
CA LEU A 609 -21.92 -3.47 9.47
C LEU A 609 -23.27 -2.72 9.56
N GLY A 610 -23.24 -1.38 9.56
CA GLY A 610 -24.46 -0.56 9.66
C GLY A 610 -24.90 -0.24 11.08
N LEU A 611 -23.98 -0.27 12.04
CA LEU A 611 -24.27 -0.17 13.46
C LEU A 611 -23.47 0.96 14.11
N LEU A 612 -24.13 2.04 14.53
CA LEU A 612 -23.45 3.07 15.30
C LEU A 612 -23.14 2.59 16.73
N PRO A 613 -22.06 3.07 17.38
CA PRO A 613 -21.70 2.65 18.73
C PRO A 613 -22.78 2.84 19.80
N SER A 614 -23.68 3.82 19.63
CA SER A 614 -24.82 4.07 20.53
C SER A 614 -26.02 3.14 20.30
N GLN A 615 -26.02 2.39 19.20
CA GLN A 615 -27.05 1.43 18.82
C GLN A 615 -26.64 -0.02 19.11
N ASP A 616 -25.40 -0.25 19.55
CA ASP A 616 -24.89 -1.59 19.83
C ASP A 616 -25.67 -2.27 20.97
N PRO A 617 -26.38 -3.39 20.72
CA PRO A 617 -27.16 -4.08 21.73
C PRO A 617 -26.35 -5.13 22.51
N GLN A 618 -25.10 -5.40 22.12
CA GLN A 618 -24.34 -6.51 22.68
C GLN A 618 -23.94 -6.32 24.13
N LEU A 619 -23.80 -7.44 24.82
CA LEU A 619 -23.30 -7.49 26.18
C LEU A 619 -21.79 -7.30 26.19
N ARG A 620 -21.30 -6.35 27.00
CA ARG A 620 -19.88 -5.98 27.08
C ARG A 620 -19.18 -6.73 28.21
N ARG A 621 -17.93 -7.15 27.99
CA ARG A 621 -17.17 -7.95 28.97
C ARG A 621 -15.70 -7.57 29.07
N LEU A 622 -15.20 -7.56 30.31
CA LEU A 622 -13.77 -7.47 30.60
C LEU A 622 -13.11 -8.84 30.35
N HIS A 623 -12.10 -8.86 29.48
CA HIS A 623 -11.27 -10.05 29.27
C HIS A 623 -10.20 -10.18 30.35
N ARG A 624 -9.68 -11.39 30.57
CA ARG A 624 -8.66 -11.67 31.59
C ARG A 624 -7.47 -10.71 31.44
N PRO A 625 -6.88 -10.21 32.55
CA PRO A 625 -5.63 -9.47 32.48
C PRO A 625 -4.51 -10.22 31.76
N SER A 626 -3.65 -9.49 31.07
CA SER A 626 -2.42 -10.03 30.48
C SER A 626 -1.19 -9.21 30.86
N THR A 627 -0.03 -9.85 30.78
CA THR A 627 1.26 -9.24 31.12
C THR A 627 1.62 -8.16 30.09
N ALA A 628 1.37 -8.42 28.79
CA ALA A 628 1.54 -7.47 27.71
C ALA A 628 0.72 -6.19 27.93
N ALA A 629 -0.58 -6.34 28.24
CA ALA A 629 -1.48 -5.22 28.54
C ALA A 629 -1.01 -4.42 29.78
N THR A 630 -0.55 -5.13 30.80
CA THR A 630 -0.02 -4.52 32.03
C THR A 630 1.23 -3.69 31.74
N LEU A 631 2.13 -4.19 30.91
CA LEU A 631 3.36 -3.49 30.55
C LEU A 631 3.14 -2.36 29.55
N ASN A 632 2.15 -2.48 28.66
CA ASN A 632 1.67 -1.40 27.79
C ASN A 632 1.19 -0.18 28.63
N LEU A 633 0.32 -0.39 29.63
CA LEU A 633 -0.02 0.68 30.58
C LEU A 633 1.23 1.22 31.30
N ALA A 634 2.12 0.34 31.75
CA ALA A 634 3.32 0.77 32.48
C ALA A 634 4.22 1.69 31.65
N ALA A 635 4.39 1.39 30.36
CA ALA A 635 5.16 2.20 29.43
C ALA A 635 4.42 3.49 29.07
N ALA A 636 3.19 3.41 28.55
CA ALA A 636 2.41 4.56 28.09
C ALA A 636 2.07 5.56 29.22
N ALA A 637 1.82 5.09 30.45
CA ALA A 637 1.62 5.98 31.58
C ALA A 637 2.94 6.59 32.11
N ALA A 638 4.07 5.89 32.03
CA ALA A 638 5.37 6.53 32.29
C ALA A 638 5.71 7.59 31.21
N GLN A 639 5.43 7.25 29.95
CA GLN A 639 5.03 8.09 28.81
C GLN A 639 4.44 9.45 29.22
N GLY A 640 3.12 9.46 29.39
CA GLY A 640 2.37 10.66 29.72
C GLY A 640 2.86 11.33 31.01
N ALA A 641 3.28 10.57 32.03
CA ALA A 641 3.69 11.14 33.31
C ALA A 641 4.81 12.19 33.19
N ARG A 642 5.78 12.02 32.29
CA ARG A 642 6.83 13.03 32.06
C ARG A 642 6.37 14.22 31.21
N LEU A 643 5.44 14.00 30.29
CA LEU A 643 4.92 15.01 29.35
C LEU A 643 3.86 15.92 30.01
N PHE A 644 2.88 15.35 30.71
CA PHE A 644 1.87 16.13 31.46
C PHE A 644 2.44 16.90 32.65
N ARG A 645 3.67 16.60 33.12
CA ARG A 645 4.27 17.23 34.31
C ARG A 645 4.30 18.77 34.28
N THR A 646 4.35 19.38 33.10
CA THR A 646 4.29 20.84 32.90
C THR A 646 2.87 21.40 32.83
N TYR A 647 1.90 20.57 32.48
CA TYR A 647 0.52 20.92 32.16
C TYR A 647 -0.44 20.57 33.31
N ASP A 648 -0.51 19.28 33.68
CA ASP A 648 -1.25 18.78 34.83
C ASP A 648 -0.35 17.90 35.72
N LYS A 649 0.05 18.46 36.86
CA LYS A 649 0.89 17.78 37.86
C LYS A 649 0.15 16.70 38.64
N ALA A 650 -1.17 16.80 38.80
CA ALA A 650 -1.95 15.80 39.50
C ALA A 650 -2.11 14.56 38.61
N TYR A 651 -2.46 14.78 37.34
CA TYR A 651 -2.55 13.74 36.34
C TYR A 651 -1.21 13.05 36.07
N SER A 652 -0.12 13.83 35.95
CA SER A 652 1.26 13.32 35.88
C SER A 652 1.61 12.33 37.02
N GLN A 653 1.13 12.58 38.25
CA GLN A 653 1.34 11.67 39.38
C GLN A 653 0.36 10.49 39.41
N LYS A 654 -0.89 10.65 38.93
CA LYS A 654 -1.84 9.54 38.70
C LYS A 654 -1.20 8.50 37.77
N LEU A 655 -0.72 8.96 36.61
CA LEU A 655 -0.02 8.16 35.61
C LEU A 655 1.23 7.47 36.17
N LEU A 656 2.13 8.20 36.84
CA LEU A 656 3.35 7.61 37.39
C LEU A 656 3.07 6.55 38.48
N THR A 657 1.99 6.74 39.26
CA THR A 657 1.57 5.78 40.28
C THR A 657 1.04 4.49 39.64
N ALA A 658 0.17 4.61 38.64
CA ALA A 658 -0.34 3.46 37.89
C ALA A 658 0.77 2.71 37.16
N ALA A 659 1.71 3.43 36.54
CA ALA A 659 2.86 2.84 35.84
C ALA A 659 3.76 2.00 36.77
N ARG A 660 4.07 2.53 37.96
CA ARG A 660 4.85 1.79 38.98
C ARG A 660 4.09 0.56 39.51
N THR A 661 2.78 0.69 39.71
CA THR A 661 1.91 -0.42 40.14
C THR A 661 1.85 -1.52 39.09
N ALA A 662 1.64 -1.16 37.82
CA ALA A 662 1.58 -2.08 36.69
C ALA A 662 2.91 -2.83 36.50
N TYR A 663 4.04 -2.11 36.48
CA TYR A 663 5.35 -2.74 36.34
C TYR A 663 5.68 -3.70 37.50
N ALA A 664 5.33 -3.34 38.74
CA ALA A 664 5.48 -4.24 39.89
C ALA A 664 4.54 -5.46 39.81
N ALA A 665 3.35 -5.32 39.23
CA ALA A 665 2.41 -6.41 39.01
C ALA A 665 2.88 -7.37 37.91
N ALA A 666 3.37 -6.85 36.78
CA ALA A 666 3.99 -7.65 35.73
C ALA A 666 5.21 -8.44 36.24
N LYS A 667 6.10 -7.84 37.06
CA LYS A 667 7.22 -8.59 37.67
C LYS A 667 6.78 -9.70 38.66
N ARG A 668 5.54 -9.66 39.16
CA ARG A 668 4.93 -10.72 40.00
C ARG A 668 4.30 -11.82 39.15
N VAL A 669 3.71 -11.47 38.02
CA VAL A 669 3.04 -12.37 37.08
C VAL A 669 3.58 -12.08 35.67
N PRO A 670 4.78 -12.57 35.31
CA PRO A 670 5.45 -12.25 34.04
C PRO A 670 5.00 -13.13 32.86
N ASP A 671 4.16 -14.14 33.12
CA ASP A 671 3.89 -15.31 32.29
C ASP A 671 2.37 -15.51 32.03
N LEU A 672 1.57 -14.44 32.19
CA LEU A 672 0.14 -14.45 31.91
C LEU A 672 -0.14 -13.84 30.53
N TYR A 673 -0.37 -14.70 29.54
CA TYR A 673 -0.57 -14.32 28.14
C TYR A 673 -2.05 -14.25 27.75
N ALA A 674 -2.35 -13.50 26.70
CA ALA A 674 -3.63 -13.61 25.99
C ALA A 674 -3.53 -14.78 24.98
N PRO A 675 -4.54 -15.66 24.87
CA PRO A 675 -4.51 -16.77 23.92
C PRO A 675 -5.20 -16.42 22.59
N VAL A 676 -4.69 -16.93 21.47
CA VAL A 676 -5.30 -16.82 20.13
C VAL A 676 -6.81 -17.12 20.14
N THR A 677 -7.25 -18.13 20.89
CA THR A 677 -8.67 -18.54 20.93
C THR A 677 -9.60 -17.47 21.48
N ALA A 678 -9.09 -16.53 22.30
CA ALA A 678 -9.88 -15.41 22.80
C ALA A 678 -10.18 -14.35 21.73
N GLY A 679 -9.75 -14.55 20.48
CA GLY A 679 -10.16 -13.77 19.31
C GLY A 679 -11.36 -14.33 18.54
N GLN A 680 -11.88 -15.50 18.94
CA GLN A 680 -12.88 -16.22 18.14
C GLN A 680 -14.29 -15.60 18.18
N ASN A 681 -14.58 -14.74 19.15
CA ASN A 681 -15.93 -14.23 19.37
C ASN A 681 -15.92 -12.78 19.87
N GLY A 682 -16.47 -11.85 19.08
CA GLY A 682 -16.78 -10.47 19.47
C GLY A 682 -15.62 -9.47 19.56
N GLY A 683 -14.37 -9.86 19.31
CA GLY A 683 -13.25 -8.93 19.26
C GLY A 683 -11.88 -9.61 19.05
N GLY A 684 -10.95 -8.93 18.38
CA GLY A 684 -9.66 -9.48 17.93
C GLY A 684 -8.77 -10.02 19.07
N PRO A 685 -7.92 -11.04 18.84
CA PRO A 685 -7.21 -11.74 19.91
C PRO A 685 -6.15 -10.87 20.60
N TYR A 686 -5.39 -10.10 19.81
CA TYR A 686 -4.18 -9.38 20.24
C TYR A 686 -3.26 -10.23 21.14
N ASP A 687 -3.11 -11.50 20.77
CA ASP A 687 -2.34 -12.45 21.54
C ASP A 687 -0.83 -12.22 21.43
N ASP A 688 -0.17 -12.28 22.57
CA ASP A 688 1.29 -12.24 22.67
C ASP A 688 1.72 -13.24 23.75
N ALA A 689 2.69 -14.08 23.39
CA ALA A 689 3.30 -15.12 24.22
C ALA A 689 4.75 -14.81 24.62
N ASN A 690 5.30 -13.65 24.27
CA ASN A 690 6.68 -13.23 24.53
C ASN A 690 6.79 -11.74 24.91
N VAL A 691 6.42 -11.43 26.15
CA VAL A 691 6.45 -10.07 26.72
C VAL A 691 7.86 -9.50 27.02
N THR A 692 8.92 -10.04 26.42
CA THR A 692 10.31 -9.68 26.74
C THR A 692 10.62 -8.24 26.37
N ASP A 693 10.05 -7.76 25.27
CA ASP A 693 10.20 -6.40 24.78
C ASP A 693 9.27 -5.40 25.46
N GLU A 694 8.05 -5.77 25.85
CA GLU A 694 7.20 -4.96 26.72
C GLU A 694 7.88 -4.72 28.07
N PHE A 695 8.57 -5.73 28.62
CA PHE A 695 9.36 -5.56 29.85
C PHE A 695 10.53 -4.59 29.65
N TYR A 696 11.19 -4.62 28.49
CA TYR A 696 12.25 -3.69 28.13
C TYR A 696 11.73 -2.27 27.93
N TRP A 697 10.56 -2.12 27.29
CA TRP A 697 9.92 -0.85 27.02
C TRP A 697 9.35 -0.19 28.26
N ALA A 698 8.57 -0.90 29.08
CA ALA A 698 8.10 -0.37 30.36
C ALA A 698 9.25 0.04 31.29
N ALA A 699 10.35 -0.71 31.28
CA ALA A 699 11.56 -0.33 32.02
C ALA A 699 12.24 0.92 31.43
N ALA A 700 12.32 1.03 30.10
CA ALA A 700 12.87 2.21 29.43
C ALA A 700 12.08 3.47 29.80
N GLU A 701 10.75 3.45 29.68
CA GLU A 701 9.90 4.61 29.93
C GLU A 701 9.89 5.01 31.41
N LEU A 702 9.81 4.05 32.32
CA LEU A 702 9.95 4.32 33.75
C LEU A 702 11.33 4.90 34.08
N PHE A 703 12.41 4.41 33.46
CA PHE A 703 13.75 4.98 33.66
C PHE A 703 13.87 6.40 33.08
N LEU A 704 13.38 6.67 31.87
CA LEU A 704 13.38 8.00 31.26
C LEU A 704 12.60 9.02 32.10
N THR A 705 11.47 8.59 32.67
CA THR A 705 10.59 9.43 33.47
C THR A 705 11.10 9.69 34.89
N THR A 706 11.83 8.74 35.50
CA THR A 706 12.17 8.79 36.93
C THR A 706 13.66 8.82 37.27
N GLY A 707 14.53 8.32 36.38
CA GLY A 707 15.95 8.08 36.66
C GLY A 707 16.21 6.99 37.71
N ASP A 708 15.20 6.17 38.05
CA ASP A 708 15.27 5.16 39.11
C ASP A 708 16.39 4.13 38.83
N ARG A 709 17.19 3.83 39.86
CA ARG A 709 18.40 3.01 39.74
C ARG A 709 18.07 1.54 39.47
N ASP A 710 16.98 1.04 40.07
CA ASP A 710 16.68 -0.38 40.00
C ASP A 710 15.96 -0.69 38.68
N VAL A 711 15.10 0.22 38.20
CA VAL A 711 14.57 0.19 36.82
C VAL A 711 15.69 0.34 35.78
N LYS A 712 16.68 1.22 36.01
CA LYS A 712 17.88 1.31 35.16
C LYS A 712 18.66 0.00 35.08
N ALA A 713 18.66 -0.79 36.16
CA ALA A 713 19.29 -2.11 36.16
C ALA A 713 18.48 -3.10 35.31
N ASP A 714 17.14 -3.07 35.38
CA ASP A 714 16.26 -3.88 34.52
C ASP A 714 16.48 -3.55 33.03
N VAL A 715 16.54 -2.27 32.64
CA VAL A 715 16.86 -1.83 31.26
C VAL A 715 18.19 -2.39 30.76
N LEU A 716 19.22 -2.37 31.61
CA LEU A 716 20.57 -2.86 31.26
C LEU A 716 20.71 -4.38 31.33
N ALA A 717 19.81 -5.07 32.03
CA ALA A 717 19.80 -6.53 32.18
C ALA A 717 18.92 -7.23 31.13
N SER A 718 18.02 -6.51 30.45
CA SER A 718 17.21 -7.05 29.36
C SER A 718 18.10 -7.69 28.28
N PRO A 719 17.77 -8.90 27.77
CA PRO A 719 18.51 -9.51 26.68
C PRO A 719 18.48 -8.63 25.41
N LEU A 720 17.44 -7.81 25.24
CA LEU A 720 17.28 -6.94 24.09
C LEU A 720 18.18 -5.69 24.15
N ALA A 721 18.72 -5.33 25.32
CA ALA A 721 19.51 -4.12 25.50
C ALA A 721 20.75 -4.04 24.59
N ALA A 722 21.28 -5.17 24.13
CA ALA A 722 22.39 -5.26 23.19
C ALA A 722 22.13 -6.13 21.95
N SER A 723 20.98 -6.80 21.86
CA SER A 723 20.59 -7.58 20.67
C SER A 723 20.20 -6.68 19.49
N ASP A 724 20.27 -7.26 18.30
CA ASP A 724 19.55 -6.72 17.16
C ASP A 724 18.04 -6.93 17.39
N ILE A 725 17.25 -5.92 17.04
CA ILE A 725 15.80 -5.85 17.28
C ILE A 725 15.04 -5.31 16.07
N TRP A 726 15.73 -5.07 14.94
CA TRP A 726 15.14 -4.49 13.74
C TRP A 726 14.65 -5.62 12.85
N SER A 727 13.33 -5.71 12.67
CA SER A 727 12.70 -6.72 11.82
C SER A 727 12.44 -6.19 10.40
N ARG A 728 12.11 -7.08 9.45
CA ARG A 728 11.69 -6.68 8.09
C ARG A 728 10.39 -5.88 8.08
N THR A 729 9.54 -6.15 9.06
CA THR A 729 8.17 -5.63 9.21
C THR A 729 8.08 -4.55 10.30
N GLY A 730 9.23 -4.00 10.70
CA GLY A 730 9.31 -2.93 11.70
C GLY A 730 8.97 -3.39 13.11
N PHE A 731 8.01 -2.69 13.70
CA PHE A 731 7.51 -2.89 15.05
C PHE A 731 5.98 -2.78 15.05
N SER A 732 5.33 -3.43 16.00
CA SER A 732 3.87 -3.56 16.06
C SER A 732 3.39 -3.66 17.51
N TRP A 733 2.08 -3.85 17.69
CA TRP A 733 1.43 -4.01 18.99
C TRP A 733 1.96 -5.18 19.84
N GLY A 734 2.56 -6.20 19.21
CA GLY A 734 3.18 -7.35 19.87
C GLY A 734 4.68 -7.46 19.56
N SER A 735 5.33 -6.34 19.26
CA SER A 735 6.78 -6.24 19.00
C SER A 735 7.25 -4.80 19.23
N VAL A 736 7.39 -4.40 20.50
CA VAL A 736 7.51 -2.99 20.95
C VAL A 736 8.93 -2.52 21.31
N ALA A 737 9.93 -3.42 21.27
CA ALA A 737 11.32 -3.07 21.62
C ALA A 737 11.92 -1.88 20.81
N PRO A 738 11.57 -1.69 19.52
CA PRO A 738 12.01 -0.52 18.76
C PRO A 738 11.58 0.83 19.35
N LEU A 739 10.37 0.95 19.92
CA LEU A 739 9.93 2.18 20.63
C LEU A 739 10.90 2.52 21.76
N ALA A 740 11.13 1.56 22.65
CA ALA A 740 12.07 1.68 23.77
C ALA A 740 13.49 2.08 23.30
N ARG A 741 13.95 1.50 22.19
CA ARG A 741 15.28 1.82 21.63
C ARG A 741 15.35 3.25 21.10
N MET A 742 14.32 3.71 20.40
CA MET A 742 14.22 5.06 19.87
C MET A 742 14.15 6.09 21.01
N ASP A 743 13.29 5.89 22.00
CA ASP A 743 13.13 6.83 23.12
C ASP A 743 14.39 6.90 24.01
N LEU A 744 15.06 5.77 24.28
CA LEU A 744 16.37 5.79 24.94
C LEU A 744 17.47 6.50 24.12
N ALA A 745 17.34 6.57 22.79
CA ALA A 745 18.26 7.29 21.92
C ALA A 745 17.97 8.81 21.90
N THR A 746 16.71 9.20 21.75
CA THR A 746 16.24 10.59 21.59
C THR A 746 16.16 11.32 22.95
N VAL A 747 15.39 10.79 23.91
CA VAL A 747 15.07 11.44 25.19
C VAL A 747 16.33 11.62 26.05
N PRO A 748 16.61 12.82 26.61
CA PRO A 748 17.80 13.10 27.41
C PRO A 748 17.96 12.23 28.67
N ASN A 749 18.87 11.25 28.62
CA ASN A 749 19.18 10.35 29.74
C ASN A 749 20.68 10.07 29.93
N ASN A 750 21.02 9.37 31.02
CA ASN A 750 22.39 9.08 31.49
C ASN A 750 22.79 7.57 31.42
N LEU A 751 22.22 6.79 30.51
CA LEU A 751 22.67 5.41 30.28
C LEU A 751 24.11 5.38 29.76
N PRO A 752 25.00 4.53 30.31
CA PRO A 752 26.37 4.38 29.79
C PRO A 752 26.36 3.82 28.35
N THR A 753 25.34 3.05 28.00
CA THR A 753 25.11 2.44 26.68
C THR A 753 24.47 3.39 25.66
N ARG A 754 24.10 4.63 26.03
CA ARG A 754 23.32 5.54 25.14
C ARG A 754 23.97 5.79 23.77
N LYS A 755 25.30 5.81 23.69
CA LYS A 755 26.02 5.92 22.39
C LYS A 755 25.80 4.68 21.51
N ALA A 756 25.83 3.48 22.09
CA ALA A 756 25.56 2.24 21.38
C ALA A 756 24.08 2.11 20.99
N ILE A 757 23.16 2.53 21.87
CA ILE A 757 21.73 2.61 21.57
C ILE A 757 21.46 3.52 20.36
N ARG A 758 22.05 4.73 20.32
CA ARG A 758 21.98 5.62 19.15
C ARG A 758 22.54 4.99 17.87
N ALA A 759 23.69 4.31 17.96
CA ALA A 759 24.27 3.61 16.81
C ALA A 759 23.40 2.44 16.33
N SER A 760 22.70 1.75 17.24
CA SER A 760 21.75 0.69 16.91
C SER A 760 20.54 1.23 16.13
N VAL A 761 19.96 2.38 16.52
CA VAL A 761 18.87 3.03 15.74
C VAL A 761 19.31 3.39 14.32
N VAL A 762 20.51 3.97 14.19
CA VAL A 762 21.08 4.32 12.88
C VAL A 762 21.31 3.07 12.03
N ALA A 763 21.83 1.98 12.62
CA ALA A 763 22.03 0.72 11.89
C ALA A 763 20.72 0.07 11.41
N GLY A 764 19.64 0.14 12.21
CA GLY A 764 18.31 -0.32 11.77
C GLY A 764 17.77 0.50 10.60
N ALA A 765 17.91 1.83 10.67
CA ALA A 765 17.57 2.73 9.56
C ALA A 765 18.43 2.50 8.32
N ASP A 766 19.73 2.18 8.46
CA ASP A 766 20.60 1.80 7.34
C ASP A 766 20.10 0.51 6.65
N THR A 767 19.60 -0.46 7.42
CA THR A 767 18.97 -1.68 6.89
C THR A 767 17.69 -1.37 6.12
N TYR A 768 16.83 -0.50 6.65
CA TYR A 768 15.56 -0.13 5.99
C TYR A 768 15.78 0.69 4.72
N LEU A 769 16.79 1.58 4.74
CA LEU A 769 17.25 2.32 3.56
C LEU A 769 17.83 1.40 2.48
N ALA A 770 18.54 0.33 2.87
CA ALA A 770 19.06 -0.65 1.93
C ALA A 770 17.93 -1.42 1.23
N TRP A 771 16.93 -1.90 1.97
CA TRP A 771 15.77 -2.58 1.37
C TRP A 771 14.95 -1.66 0.47
N GLN A 772 14.73 -0.40 0.86
CA GLN A 772 14.05 0.57 -0.01
C GLN A 772 14.75 0.75 -1.36
N GLY A 773 16.09 0.69 -1.39
CA GLY A 773 16.87 0.81 -2.61
C GLY A 773 16.71 -0.36 -3.59
N ASP A 774 16.13 -1.48 -3.16
CA ASP A 774 15.83 -2.66 -3.97
C ASP A 774 14.35 -2.71 -4.44
N GLU A 775 13.44 -1.88 -3.89
CA GLU A 775 12.01 -1.85 -4.24
C GLU A 775 11.72 -0.79 -5.32
N ALA A 776 11.18 -1.18 -6.49
CA ALA A 776 10.97 -0.25 -7.60
C ALA A 776 9.82 0.75 -7.38
N PHE A 777 8.98 0.49 -6.37
CA PHE A 777 7.94 1.39 -5.87
C PHE A 777 8.41 2.23 -4.66
N GLY A 778 9.62 1.99 -4.13
CA GLY A 778 10.31 2.85 -3.18
C GLY A 778 9.74 2.87 -1.76
N GLN A 779 9.02 1.84 -1.34
CA GLN A 779 8.62 1.61 0.04
C GLN A 779 9.77 0.99 0.86
N ALA A 780 10.00 1.48 2.08
CA ALA A 780 11.03 0.93 2.98
C ALA A 780 10.56 -0.35 3.70
N TYR A 781 10.05 -1.33 2.93
CA TYR A 781 9.40 -2.54 3.42
C TYR A 781 9.44 -3.66 2.36
N PRO A 782 10.23 -4.72 2.59
CA PRO A 782 10.41 -5.82 1.63
C PRO A 782 9.56 -7.07 1.96
N GLY A 783 8.52 -6.93 2.79
CA GLY A 783 7.71 -8.04 3.31
C GLY A 783 8.41 -8.97 4.32
N GLN A 784 7.74 -10.07 4.64
CA GLN A 784 8.27 -11.21 5.39
C GLN A 784 9.42 -11.91 4.65
N ALA A 785 10.15 -12.80 5.33
CA ALA A 785 11.35 -13.44 4.77
C ALA A 785 11.11 -14.28 3.49
N ASP A 786 9.86 -14.66 3.20
CA ASP A 786 9.41 -15.34 1.98
C ASP A 786 8.87 -14.38 0.89
N GLY A 787 8.85 -13.07 1.16
CA GLY A 787 8.29 -12.02 0.30
C GLY A 787 6.81 -11.72 0.57
N SER A 788 6.13 -12.48 1.43
CA SER A 788 4.70 -12.24 1.73
C SER A 788 4.49 -10.91 2.48
N TYR A 789 3.34 -10.27 2.28
CA TYR A 789 2.93 -9.08 3.02
C TYR A 789 1.91 -9.49 4.09
N GLU A 790 2.11 -9.09 5.34
CA GLU A 790 1.14 -9.34 6.42
C GLU A 790 -0.05 -8.37 6.45
N TRP A 791 -1.09 -8.74 7.20
CA TRP A 791 -2.17 -7.84 7.60
C TRP A 791 -1.59 -6.60 8.31
N GLY A 792 -1.86 -5.42 7.78
CA GLY A 792 -1.32 -4.17 8.31
C GLY A 792 0.03 -3.78 7.72
N SER A 793 0.39 -4.29 6.53
CA SER A 793 1.64 -3.95 5.82
C SER A 793 1.85 -2.44 5.65
N ASN A 794 0.80 -1.64 5.46
CA ASN A 794 0.91 -0.17 5.47
C ASN A 794 1.39 0.39 6.81
N SER A 795 0.98 -0.21 7.93
CA SER A 795 1.51 0.13 9.26
C SER A 795 2.96 -0.33 9.44
N ALA A 796 3.36 -1.47 8.88
CA ALA A 796 4.77 -1.87 8.84
C ALA A 796 5.63 -0.84 8.06
N VAL A 797 5.16 -0.39 6.89
CA VAL A 797 5.76 0.71 6.11
C VAL A 797 5.85 2.00 6.93
N LEU A 798 4.78 2.40 7.62
CA LEU A 798 4.76 3.60 8.47
C LEU A 798 5.68 3.49 9.69
N ASN A 799 5.72 2.35 10.37
CA ASN A 799 6.60 2.12 11.51
C ASN A 799 8.09 2.07 11.10
N ASN A 800 8.42 1.51 9.93
CA ASN A 800 9.77 1.62 9.36
C ASN A 800 10.16 3.09 9.07
N GLN A 801 9.21 3.91 8.60
CA GLN A 801 9.41 5.35 8.43
C GLN A 801 9.67 6.08 9.75
N VAL A 802 9.02 5.71 10.87
CA VAL A 802 9.32 6.27 12.20
C VAL A 802 10.78 5.99 12.62
N VAL A 803 11.34 4.81 12.29
CA VAL A 803 12.75 4.48 12.56
C VAL A 803 13.70 5.31 11.68
N LEU A 804 13.44 5.41 10.38
CA LEU A 804 14.19 6.26 9.44
C LEU A 804 14.19 7.74 9.87
N ALA A 805 13.02 8.28 10.17
CA ALA A 805 12.84 9.64 10.67
C ALA A 805 13.59 9.89 12.00
N THR A 806 13.59 8.91 12.90
CA THR A 806 14.35 8.98 14.15
C THR A 806 15.87 8.99 13.89
N ALA A 807 16.36 8.20 12.92
CA ALA A 807 17.75 8.25 12.50
C ALA A 807 18.12 9.61 11.88
N TYR A 808 17.24 10.24 11.10
CA TYR A 808 17.43 11.62 10.64
C TYR A 808 17.54 12.62 11.80
N ASP A 809 16.69 12.52 12.82
CA ASP A 809 16.77 13.41 13.99
C ASP A 809 18.03 13.19 14.85
N LEU A 810 18.59 11.97 14.85
CA LEU A 810 19.84 11.65 15.54
C LEU A 810 21.10 12.08 14.78
N THR A 811 21.08 12.06 13.45
CA THR A 811 22.26 12.23 12.57
C THR A 811 22.27 13.55 11.81
N GLY A 812 21.10 14.00 11.34
CA GLY A 812 20.94 15.03 10.32
C GLY A 812 21.22 14.56 8.89
N ASP A 813 21.36 13.24 8.65
CA ASP A 813 21.61 12.71 7.31
C ASP A 813 20.34 12.73 6.44
N PRO A 814 20.32 13.48 5.32
CA PRO A 814 19.13 13.60 4.49
C PRO A 814 18.69 12.30 3.83
N ALA A 815 19.53 11.26 3.74
CA ALA A 815 19.14 9.98 3.14
C ALA A 815 17.87 9.42 3.81
N TYR A 816 17.82 9.39 5.15
CA TYR A 816 16.64 8.89 5.86
C TYR A 816 15.41 9.81 5.73
N ALA A 817 15.60 11.13 5.63
CA ALA A 817 14.50 12.07 5.40
C ALA A 817 13.89 11.92 4.00
N ARG A 818 14.72 11.62 2.99
CA ARG A 818 14.26 11.27 1.64
C ARG A 818 13.57 9.91 1.62
N ALA A 819 14.12 8.92 2.31
CA ALA A 819 13.52 7.60 2.44
C ALA A 819 12.07 7.64 2.96
N VAL A 820 11.80 8.47 3.97
CA VAL A 820 10.43 8.68 4.47
C VAL A 820 9.53 9.28 3.40
N LEU A 821 9.98 10.30 2.67
CA LEU A 821 9.19 10.90 1.58
C LEU A 821 8.92 9.89 0.45
N GLU A 822 9.91 9.09 0.08
CA GLU A 822 9.75 8.07 -0.96
C GLU A 822 8.82 6.93 -0.52
N SER A 823 8.76 6.59 0.77
CA SER A 823 7.77 5.65 1.32
C SER A 823 6.37 6.26 1.44
N MET A 824 6.24 7.57 1.65
CA MET A 824 4.95 8.27 1.55
C MET A 824 4.39 8.26 0.12
N ASP A 825 5.25 8.30 -0.90
CA ASP A 825 4.81 8.19 -2.29
C ASP A 825 4.10 6.84 -2.57
N TYR A 826 4.58 5.75 -1.96
CA TYR A 826 3.92 4.42 -2.05
C TYR A 826 2.52 4.43 -1.44
N LEU A 827 2.36 5.03 -0.26
CA LEU A 827 1.07 5.12 0.43
C LEU A 827 0.06 6.02 -0.31
N LEU A 828 0.55 6.95 -1.14
CA LEU A 828 -0.23 7.94 -1.89
C LEU A 828 -0.30 7.64 -3.39
N GLY A 829 -0.19 6.37 -3.80
CA GLY A 829 -0.47 5.91 -5.17
C GLY A 829 0.72 5.40 -5.99
N ARG A 830 1.99 5.61 -5.57
CA ARG A 830 3.14 4.98 -6.25
C ARG A 830 3.33 3.53 -5.82
N ASN A 831 2.35 2.69 -6.12
CA ASN A 831 2.30 1.26 -5.82
C ASN A 831 1.72 0.46 -7.00
N ALA A 832 1.72 -0.87 -6.87
CA ALA A 832 1.27 -1.78 -7.91
C ALA A 832 -0.20 -1.61 -8.35
N LEU A 833 -1.05 -0.95 -7.55
CA LEU A 833 -2.47 -0.72 -7.87
C LEU A 833 -2.78 0.69 -8.40
N ASN A 834 -1.89 1.67 -8.21
CA ASN A 834 -2.19 3.10 -8.38
C ASN A 834 -3.30 3.60 -7.46
N ASN A 835 -3.32 3.13 -6.22
CA ASN A 835 -4.32 3.49 -5.23
C ASN A 835 -3.67 4.19 -4.05
N SER A 836 -4.18 5.36 -3.63
CA SER A 836 -3.81 5.91 -2.33
C SER A 836 -4.52 5.13 -1.22
N TYR A 837 -3.78 4.65 -0.24
CA TYR A 837 -4.35 3.94 0.91
C TYR A 837 -4.92 4.87 1.99
N ILE A 838 -4.96 6.18 1.72
CA ILE A 838 -5.33 7.23 2.67
C ILE A 838 -6.59 7.94 2.18
N THR A 839 -7.69 7.79 2.93
CA THR A 839 -8.99 8.42 2.66
C THR A 839 -8.86 9.92 2.38
N GLY A 840 -9.47 10.40 1.29
CA GLY A 840 -9.49 11.82 0.92
C GLY A 840 -8.19 12.39 0.35
N TYR A 841 -7.15 11.56 0.16
CA TYR A 841 -5.84 12.00 -0.35
C TYR A 841 -5.46 11.25 -1.63
N GLY A 842 -5.15 11.99 -2.70
CA GLY A 842 -4.93 11.44 -4.04
C GLY A 842 -6.11 11.75 -4.96
N THR A 843 -6.00 11.36 -6.23
CA THR A 843 -7.14 11.36 -7.18
C THR A 843 -8.00 10.12 -6.96
N GLU A 844 -7.36 9.02 -6.60
CA GLU A 844 -7.97 7.71 -6.42
C GLU A 844 -7.51 7.13 -5.07
N PHE A 845 -8.45 6.91 -4.16
CA PHE A 845 -8.14 6.51 -2.79
C PHE A 845 -9.11 5.47 -2.22
N SER A 846 -8.58 4.65 -1.31
CA SER A 846 -9.35 3.75 -0.46
C SER A 846 -10.45 4.50 0.28
N SER A 847 -11.71 4.17 -0.03
CA SER A 847 -12.90 4.89 0.45
C SER A 847 -13.91 3.98 1.16
N HIS A 848 -13.80 2.66 0.95
CA HIS A 848 -14.67 1.64 1.51
C HIS A 848 -13.97 0.84 2.63
N GLN A 849 -13.20 1.52 3.49
CA GLN A 849 -12.47 0.82 4.55
C GLN A 849 -13.43 0.14 5.53
N HIS A 850 -13.11 -1.09 5.97
CA HIS A 850 -13.97 -1.88 6.87
C HIS A 850 -14.24 -1.13 8.17
N SER A 851 -15.50 -0.73 8.36
CA SER A 851 -16.00 0.00 9.51
C SER A 851 -17.48 -0.29 9.72
N ARG A 852 -17.92 -0.39 10.97
CA ARG A 852 -19.35 -0.48 11.30
C ARG A 852 -20.13 0.78 10.90
N TRP A 853 -19.46 1.90 10.67
CA TRP A 853 -20.07 3.11 10.09
C TRP A 853 -20.10 2.99 8.56
N LEU A 854 -21.26 3.27 7.95
CA LEU A 854 -21.44 3.17 6.49
C LEU A 854 -21.03 4.44 5.73
N VAL A 855 -20.49 5.45 6.43
CA VAL A 855 -19.86 6.61 5.80
C VAL A 855 -18.37 6.31 5.56
N PRO A 856 -17.78 6.73 4.43
CA PRO A 856 -16.34 6.66 4.22
C PRO A 856 -15.61 7.30 5.40
N PRO A 857 -14.54 6.69 5.96
CA PRO A 857 -13.89 7.21 7.15
C PRO A 857 -13.39 8.66 6.99
N PRO A 858 -13.17 9.39 8.11
CA PRO A 858 -12.62 10.74 8.06
C PRO A 858 -11.36 10.81 7.20
N PRO A 859 -11.14 11.88 6.43
CA PRO A 859 -9.90 12.05 5.67
C PRO A 859 -8.65 11.82 6.53
N GLY A 860 -7.58 11.32 5.92
CA GLY A 860 -6.34 10.97 6.64
C GLY A 860 -6.38 9.63 7.39
N THR A 861 -7.44 8.83 7.22
CA THR A 861 -7.48 7.42 7.70
C THR A 861 -6.77 6.49 6.74
N VAL A 862 -5.81 5.70 7.23
CA VAL A 862 -5.02 4.75 6.42
C VAL A 862 -5.55 3.33 6.53
N SER A 863 -5.68 2.63 5.40
CA SER A 863 -6.09 1.22 5.39
C SER A 863 -4.94 0.28 5.75
N GLY A 864 -5.27 -0.95 6.17
CA GLY A 864 -4.30 -2.00 6.50
C GLY A 864 -3.28 -2.29 5.37
N GLY A 865 -3.72 -2.18 4.12
CA GLY A 865 -2.89 -2.36 2.93
C GLY A 865 -2.81 -3.81 2.47
N PRO A 866 -1.98 -4.09 1.45
CA PRO A 866 -1.93 -5.41 0.84
C PRO A 866 -1.49 -6.50 1.83
N ASN A 867 -2.19 -7.63 1.78
CA ASN A 867 -1.96 -8.77 2.67
C ASN A 867 -2.01 -10.06 1.84
N SER A 868 -0.88 -10.75 1.69
CA SER A 868 -0.77 -12.00 0.95
C SER A 868 -0.72 -13.24 1.85
N GLN A 869 -0.97 -13.08 3.16
CA GLN A 869 -0.99 -14.17 4.12
C GLN A 869 -2.37 -14.81 4.20
N ARG A 870 -2.63 -15.77 3.31
CA ARG A 870 -3.93 -16.44 3.17
C ARG A 870 -4.57 -16.98 4.45
N GLY A 871 -3.77 -17.38 5.44
CA GLY A 871 -4.28 -17.79 6.76
C GLY A 871 -4.98 -16.69 7.56
N THR A 872 -4.93 -15.44 7.10
CA THR A 872 -5.58 -14.26 7.69
C THR A 872 -6.67 -13.65 6.81
N TRP A 873 -6.87 -14.18 5.59
CA TRP A 873 -7.81 -13.61 4.63
C TRP A 873 -9.26 -13.73 5.08
N ASP A 874 -10.01 -12.66 4.87
CA ASP A 874 -11.46 -12.62 4.98
C ASP A 874 -12.15 -13.39 3.82
N PRO A 875 -13.49 -13.57 3.85
CA PRO A 875 -14.24 -14.22 2.78
C PRO A 875 -14.17 -13.49 1.43
N VAL A 876 -13.98 -12.17 1.39
CA VAL A 876 -13.83 -11.41 0.14
C VAL A 876 -12.51 -11.78 -0.53
N MET A 877 -11.40 -11.71 0.21
CA MET A 877 -10.08 -12.07 -0.30
C MET A 877 -9.98 -13.55 -0.70
N ASN A 878 -10.57 -14.48 0.07
CA ASN A 878 -10.62 -15.90 -0.31
C ASN A 878 -11.53 -16.17 -1.53
N ARG A 879 -12.56 -15.34 -1.77
CA ARG A 879 -13.44 -15.40 -2.95
C ARG A 879 -12.71 -14.91 -4.20
N LEU A 880 -12.00 -13.78 -4.11
CA LEU A 880 -11.28 -13.18 -5.24
C LEU A 880 -10.03 -13.98 -5.63
N TYR A 881 -9.33 -14.55 -4.65
CA TYR A 881 -8.08 -15.31 -4.85
C TYR A 881 -8.22 -16.76 -4.35
N PRO A 882 -8.87 -17.65 -5.13
CA PRO A 882 -8.96 -19.07 -4.79
C PRO A 882 -7.60 -19.78 -4.88
N ALA A 883 -7.56 -21.06 -4.52
CA ALA A 883 -6.28 -21.80 -4.48
C ALA A 883 -5.63 -21.96 -5.86
N GLY A 884 -4.30 -21.74 -5.90
CA GLY A 884 -3.53 -21.75 -7.15
C GLY A 884 -3.69 -20.49 -8.00
N HIS A 885 -4.41 -19.48 -7.50
CA HIS A 885 -4.66 -18.18 -8.13
C HIS A 885 -4.31 -17.04 -7.15
N GLU A 886 -3.21 -17.21 -6.40
CA GLU A 886 -2.75 -16.23 -5.43
C GLU A 886 -2.20 -14.95 -6.10
N CYS A 887 -2.60 -13.79 -5.56
CA CYS A 887 -2.08 -12.48 -5.93
C CYS A 887 -0.59 -12.30 -5.59
N ALA A 888 0.10 -11.43 -6.35
CA ALA A 888 1.41 -10.92 -5.94
C ALA A 888 1.28 -10.03 -4.69
N PRO A 889 2.27 -9.96 -3.78
CA PRO A 889 2.13 -9.31 -2.48
C PRO A 889 1.54 -7.89 -2.48
N GLN A 890 2.01 -7.00 -3.36
CA GLN A 890 1.47 -5.64 -3.49
C GLN A 890 0.06 -5.57 -4.14
N LEU A 891 -0.34 -6.60 -4.89
CA LEU A 891 -1.64 -6.67 -5.57
C LEU A 891 -2.72 -7.34 -4.70
N CYS A 892 -2.37 -7.90 -3.55
CA CYS A 892 -3.29 -8.53 -2.61
C CYS A 892 -4.08 -7.51 -1.78
N TYR A 893 -4.86 -6.65 -2.43
CA TYR A 893 -5.71 -5.63 -1.80
C TYR A 893 -6.95 -5.34 -2.67
N VAL A 894 -8.08 -5.02 -2.02
CA VAL A 894 -9.30 -4.54 -2.66
C VAL A 894 -9.96 -3.47 -1.77
N ASP A 895 -10.53 -2.41 -2.37
CA ASP A 895 -11.30 -1.39 -1.63
C ASP A 895 -12.75 -1.84 -1.44
N ASP A 896 -12.98 -2.82 -0.57
CA ASP A 896 -14.32 -3.33 -0.21
C ASP A 896 -14.49 -3.26 1.32
N ILE A 897 -15.70 -2.87 1.77
CA ILE A 897 -16.06 -2.71 3.19
C ILE A 897 -16.15 -4.04 3.94
N GLU A 898 -16.23 -5.17 3.26
CA GLU A 898 -16.14 -6.50 3.87
C GLU A 898 -14.74 -7.12 3.77
N ALA A 899 -13.77 -6.46 3.13
CA ALA A 899 -12.39 -6.94 3.00
C ALA A 899 -11.49 -6.54 4.19
N TRP A 900 -11.88 -6.88 5.43
CA TRP A 900 -11.20 -6.43 6.65
C TRP A 900 -9.71 -6.83 6.74
N SER A 901 -9.30 -7.93 6.10
CA SER A 901 -7.91 -8.42 6.14
C SER A 901 -6.93 -7.56 5.32
N VAL A 902 -7.44 -6.65 4.49
CA VAL A 902 -6.68 -5.73 3.62
C VAL A 902 -7.10 -4.27 3.77
N ASN A 903 -8.37 -4.01 4.10
CA ASN A 903 -8.98 -2.69 4.01
C ASN A 903 -9.62 -2.17 5.32
N GLU A 904 -9.34 -2.76 6.47
CA GLU A 904 -9.80 -2.18 7.74
C GLU A 904 -9.13 -0.82 8.05
N LEU A 905 -9.67 -0.08 9.02
CA LEU A 905 -9.05 1.08 9.67
C LEU A 905 -8.71 0.73 11.13
N THR A 906 -7.63 1.28 11.70
CA THR A 906 -7.31 1.05 13.12
C THR A 906 -6.55 2.21 13.78
N ILE A 907 -6.62 2.29 15.12
CA ILE A 907 -5.83 3.24 15.92
C ILE A 907 -4.30 3.02 15.82
N ASN A 908 -3.82 1.78 15.65
CA ASN A 908 -2.38 1.48 15.56
C ASN A 908 -1.81 1.64 14.13
N TRP A 909 -2.66 1.83 13.13
CA TRP A 909 -2.23 2.23 11.77
C TRP A 909 -2.30 3.75 11.63
N ASN A 910 -3.34 4.39 12.16
CA ASN A 910 -3.45 5.86 12.16
C ASN A 910 -2.47 6.58 13.12
N ALA A 911 -1.98 5.92 14.18
CA ALA A 911 -0.97 6.52 15.06
C ALA A 911 0.39 6.76 14.40
N PRO A 912 1.03 5.78 13.71
CA PRO A 912 2.23 6.05 12.93
C PRO A 912 1.94 6.87 11.67
N MET A 913 0.73 6.79 11.07
CA MET A 913 0.31 7.70 10.00
C MET A 913 0.38 9.16 10.46
N SER A 914 -0.22 9.49 11.60
CA SER A 914 -0.16 10.82 12.22
C SER A 914 1.27 11.26 12.48
N TRP A 915 2.10 10.37 13.03
CA TRP A 915 3.51 10.63 13.33
C TRP A 915 4.28 10.99 12.06
N VAL A 916 4.14 10.19 11.01
CA VAL A 916 4.82 10.38 9.72
C VAL A 916 4.29 11.61 9.00
N ALA A 917 2.98 11.84 8.96
CA ALA A 917 2.36 13.05 8.41
C ALA A 917 2.93 14.31 9.07
N SER A 918 3.03 14.32 10.40
CA SER A 918 3.66 15.44 11.11
C SER A 918 5.14 15.60 10.76
N PHE A 919 5.88 14.51 10.56
CA PHE A 919 7.29 14.55 10.16
C PHE A 919 7.49 15.10 8.74
N VAL A 920 6.69 14.66 7.76
CA VAL A 920 6.81 15.15 6.37
C VAL A 920 6.29 16.58 6.21
N ALA A 921 5.31 17.00 7.01
CA ALA A 921 4.90 18.40 7.11
C ALA A 921 5.99 19.29 7.73
N ASP A 922 6.71 18.79 8.76
CA ASP A 922 7.90 19.47 9.27
C ASP A 922 8.98 19.63 8.19
N LEU A 923 9.24 18.59 7.39
CA LEU A 923 10.19 18.67 6.27
C LEU A 923 9.76 19.69 5.21
N GLY A 924 8.47 19.79 4.90
CA GLY A 924 7.92 20.81 4.00
C GLY A 924 8.21 22.23 4.50
N ALA A 925 7.89 22.50 5.76
CA ALA A 925 8.08 23.81 6.39
C ALA A 925 9.57 24.18 6.65
N LYS A 926 10.47 23.20 6.75
CA LYS A 926 11.92 23.41 7.02
C LYS A 926 12.79 23.36 5.77
N GLY A 927 12.31 22.74 4.69
CA GLY A 927 13.10 22.28 3.56
C GLY A 927 13.74 20.92 3.84
N VAL A 928 13.65 20.01 2.86
CA VAL A 928 14.34 18.71 2.87
C VAL A 928 15.83 18.96 2.61
N PRO A 929 16.77 18.63 3.52
CA PRO A 929 18.17 19.00 3.29
C PRO A 929 18.71 18.31 2.04
N ALA A 930 19.29 19.09 1.13
CA ALA A 930 19.77 18.64 -0.16
C ALA A 930 21.11 19.29 -0.46
N ALA A 931 22.10 18.50 -0.89
CA ALA A 931 23.39 19.03 -1.32
C ALA A 931 23.21 19.94 -2.56
N PRO A 932 24.08 20.95 -2.78
CA PRO A 932 23.85 21.88 -3.87
C PRO A 932 24.08 21.19 -5.23
N ALA A 933 23.17 21.38 -6.18
CA ALA A 933 23.26 20.82 -7.54
C ALA A 933 23.23 21.94 -8.59
N VAL A 934 24.17 21.94 -9.53
CA VAL A 934 24.33 23.03 -10.51
C VAL A 934 23.20 22.99 -11.54
N THR A 935 22.42 24.07 -11.62
CA THR A 935 21.32 24.26 -12.60
C THR A 935 21.68 25.25 -13.70
N THR A 936 22.79 26.00 -13.59
CA THR A 936 23.30 26.82 -14.70
C THR A 936 24.81 26.89 -14.64
N GLN A 937 25.46 26.47 -15.73
CA GLN A 937 26.90 26.59 -15.92
C GLN A 937 27.28 27.98 -16.48
N PRO A 938 28.40 28.58 -16.04
CA PRO A 938 28.92 29.79 -16.68
C PRO A 938 29.49 29.45 -18.07
N GLN A 939 29.31 30.37 -19.03
CA GLN A 939 29.75 30.16 -20.42
C GLN A 939 31.10 30.85 -20.73
N ASP A 940 31.90 30.24 -21.60
CA ASP A 940 33.11 30.82 -22.20
C ASP A 940 32.79 32.17 -22.87
N ALA A 941 33.69 33.15 -22.76
CA ALA A 941 33.48 34.49 -23.32
C ALA A 941 34.73 35.00 -24.05
N THR A 942 34.52 35.61 -25.22
CA THR A 942 35.56 36.32 -25.97
C THR A 942 35.11 37.75 -26.19
N VAL A 943 35.90 38.74 -25.73
CA VAL A 943 35.50 40.16 -25.75
C VAL A 943 36.67 41.10 -26.07
N ALA A 944 36.37 42.30 -26.55
CA ALA A 944 37.36 43.35 -26.80
C ALA A 944 38.14 43.77 -25.52
N PRO A 945 39.40 44.22 -25.64
CA PRO A 945 40.19 44.70 -24.50
C PRO A 945 39.49 45.81 -23.69
N GLY A 946 39.41 45.66 -22.37
CA GLY A 946 38.79 46.63 -21.47
C GLY A 946 37.27 46.51 -21.33
N ALA A 947 36.61 45.66 -22.11
CA ALA A 947 35.20 45.32 -21.94
C ALA A 947 34.92 44.64 -20.59
N THR A 948 33.65 44.57 -20.19
CA THR A 948 33.22 43.89 -18.97
C THR A 948 32.36 42.69 -19.35
N VAL A 949 32.67 41.52 -18.77
CA VAL A 949 31.94 40.27 -18.96
C VAL A 949 31.22 39.89 -17.67
N GLN A 950 30.07 39.22 -17.80
CA GLN A 950 29.36 38.58 -16.70
C GLN A 950 29.38 37.06 -16.90
N PHE A 951 29.82 36.33 -15.89
CA PHE A 951 29.66 34.89 -15.78
C PHE A 951 28.48 34.63 -14.83
N VAL A 952 27.45 33.94 -15.31
CA VAL A 952 26.25 33.59 -14.53
C VAL A 952 26.29 32.10 -14.20
N ALA A 953 26.00 31.75 -12.96
CA ALA A 953 25.90 30.38 -12.49
C ALA A 953 24.75 30.26 -11.48
N ALA A 954 24.09 29.11 -11.43
CA ALA A 954 23.02 28.82 -10.49
C ALA A 954 23.12 27.38 -9.97
N ALA A 955 22.60 27.17 -8.76
CA ALA A 955 22.45 25.86 -8.16
C ALA A 955 21.21 25.83 -7.26
N THR A 956 20.54 24.68 -7.21
CA THR A 956 19.55 24.32 -6.18
C THR A 956 20.27 23.83 -4.91
N GLY A 957 19.51 23.46 -3.88
CA GLY A 957 20.00 22.86 -2.64
C GLY A 957 19.36 23.49 -1.41
N SER A 958 19.14 22.69 -0.37
CA SER A 958 18.47 23.11 0.86
C SER A 958 19.35 22.78 2.08
N PRO A 959 19.62 23.73 3.00
CA PRO A 959 19.31 25.17 2.90
C PRO A 959 19.96 25.82 1.67
N THR A 960 19.41 26.95 1.21
CA THR A 960 19.87 27.66 0.00
C THR A 960 21.39 27.84 -0.03
N PRO A 961 22.10 27.42 -1.08
CA PRO A 961 23.55 27.46 -1.10
C PRO A 961 24.12 28.87 -1.16
N THR A 962 25.15 29.10 -0.35
CA THR A 962 26.06 30.23 -0.53
C THR A 962 26.95 29.99 -1.75
N VAL A 963 27.29 31.06 -2.49
CA VAL A 963 28.17 30.96 -3.66
C VAL A 963 29.48 31.70 -3.44
N ARG A 964 30.58 31.08 -3.88
CA ARG A 964 31.94 31.61 -3.86
C ARG A 964 32.60 31.39 -5.21
N TRP A 965 33.03 32.46 -5.86
CA TRP A 965 33.75 32.34 -7.14
C TRP A 965 35.23 32.01 -6.95
N GLU A 966 35.75 31.16 -7.83
CA GLU A 966 37.17 30.82 -7.94
C GLU A 966 37.69 31.15 -9.34
N SER A 967 38.98 31.50 -9.42
CA SER A 967 39.67 31.79 -10.67
C SER A 967 41.00 31.04 -10.75
N ARG A 968 41.45 30.76 -11.98
CA ARG A 968 42.68 30.02 -12.29
C ARG A 968 43.23 30.46 -13.63
N HIS A 969 44.55 30.69 -13.72
CA HIS A 969 45.23 30.92 -14.99
C HIS A 969 45.97 29.65 -15.44
N GLY A 970 45.77 29.24 -16.70
CA GLY A 970 46.39 28.03 -17.26
C GLY A 970 46.13 26.76 -16.42
N LYS A 971 47.20 26.01 -16.10
CA LYS A 971 47.15 24.83 -15.20
C LYS A 971 47.45 25.17 -13.73
N GLY A 972 47.26 26.42 -13.31
CA GLY A 972 47.46 26.86 -11.93
C GLY A 972 46.47 26.23 -10.93
N ARG A 973 46.64 26.53 -9.64
CA ARG A 973 45.63 26.21 -8.61
C ARG A 973 44.46 27.19 -8.67
N TRP A 974 43.27 26.74 -8.29
CA TRP A 974 42.11 27.60 -8.07
C TRP A 974 42.32 28.53 -6.88
N ALA A 975 41.94 29.79 -7.02
CA ALA A 975 42.03 30.82 -6.00
C ALA A 975 40.71 31.61 -5.89
N THR A 976 40.25 31.86 -4.67
CA THR A 976 39.01 32.62 -4.39
C THR A 976 39.04 34.03 -4.96
N VAL A 977 38.02 34.39 -5.74
CA VAL A 977 37.72 35.78 -6.10
C VAL A 977 37.07 36.44 -4.87
N ARG A 978 37.80 37.31 -4.18
CA ARG A 978 37.34 37.91 -2.91
C ARG A 978 36.17 38.86 -3.14
N GLY A 979 35.18 38.79 -2.24
CA GLY A 979 34.07 39.74 -2.18
C GLY A 979 32.91 39.48 -3.14
N VAL A 980 32.90 38.36 -3.86
CA VAL A 980 31.80 38.00 -4.78
C VAL A 980 31.01 36.84 -4.19
N THR A 981 29.79 37.13 -3.76
CA THR A 981 28.83 36.19 -3.14
C THR A 981 27.49 36.11 -3.90
N SER A 982 27.46 36.61 -5.14
CA SER A 982 26.32 36.55 -6.06
C SER A 982 26.48 35.44 -7.10
N THR A 983 25.35 34.95 -7.62
CA THR A 983 25.24 34.03 -8.77
C THR A 983 25.82 34.60 -10.07
N THR A 984 26.09 35.91 -10.12
CA THR A 984 26.81 36.57 -11.22
C THR A 984 28.17 37.08 -10.75
N LEU A 985 29.24 36.72 -11.47
CA LEU A 985 30.57 37.31 -11.36
C LEU A 985 30.80 38.30 -12.51
N THR A 986 31.18 39.53 -12.18
CA THR A 986 31.55 40.55 -13.17
C THR A 986 33.07 40.69 -13.25
N VAL A 987 33.66 40.56 -14.45
CA VAL A 987 35.10 40.65 -14.70
C VAL A 987 35.39 41.70 -15.77
N LYS A 988 36.42 42.53 -15.57
CA LYS A 988 36.93 43.44 -16.61
C LYS A 988 38.05 42.76 -17.40
N ALA A 989 37.90 42.67 -18.72
CA ALA A 989 38.88 42.10 -19.62
C ALA A 989 40.17 42.93 -19.65
N SER A 990 41.28 42.31 -19.24
CA SER A 990 42.62 42.90 -19.24
C SER A 990 43.68 41.83 -19.58
N PRO A 991 44.92 42.21 -19.94
CA PRO A 991 45.98 41.24 -20.22
C PRO A 991 46.26 40.24 -19.08
N ALA A 992 45.90 40.58 -17.83
CA ALA A 992 46.04 39.72 -16.67
C ALA A 992 44.87 38.71 -16.49
N THR A 993 43.78 38.88 -17.22
CA THR A 993 42.59 37.99 -17.19
C THR A 993 42.39 37.19 -18.47
N ASP A 994 43.20 37.42 -19.51
CA ASP A 994 43.15 36.68 -20.77
C ASP A 994 43.67 35.24 -20.57
N GLY A 995 42.82 34.26 -20.86
CA GLY A 995 43.05 32.84 -20.54
C GLY A 995 42.78 32.48 -19.08
N THR A 996 42.19 33.37 -18.26
CA THR A 996 41.72 33.00 -16.92
C THR A 996 40.41 32.22 -17.02
N GLN A 997 40.36 31.10 -16.31
CA GLN A 997 39.17 30.30 -16.09
C GLN A 997 38.49 30.72 -14.77
N TYR A 998 37.16 30.74 -14.76
CA TYR A 998 36.31 31.08 -13.62
C TYR A 998 35.29 29.97 -13.38
N ARG A 999 35.03 29.65 -12.12
CA ARG A 999 33.96 28.75 -11.70
C ARG A 999 33.27 29.26 -10.44
N ALA A 1000 32.00 28.95 -10.27
CA ALA A 1000 31.31 29.13 -9.00
C ALA A 1000 31.44 27.85 -8.17
N VAL A 1001 31.54 28.01 -6.85
CA VAL A 1001 31.42 26.92 -5.88
C VAL A 1001 30.24 27.23 -4.99
N PHE A 1002 29.24 26.36 -5.00
CA PHE A 1002 28.03 26.44 -4.21
C PHE A 1002 28.17 25.55 -2.98
N THR A 1003 27.83 26.07 -1.80
CA THR A 1003 28.05 25.41 -0.49
C THR A 1003 26.86 25.65 0.44
N ASN A 1004 26.33 24.58 1.02
CA ASN A 1004 25.40 24.61 2.15
C ASN A 1004 25.84 23.60 3.23
N ALA A 1005 24.98 23.31 4.21
CA ALA A 1005 25.28 22.35 5.29
C ALA A 1005 25.39 20.90 4.80
N SER A 1006 24.75 20.57 3.68
CA SER A 1006 24.62 19.21 3.14
C SER A 1006 25.72 18.87 2.12
N GLY A 1007 26.50 19.86 1.64
CA GLY A 1007 27.61 19.59 0.74
C GLY A 1007 28.16 20.82 0.00
N SER A 1008 28.93 20.56 -1.06
CA SER A 1008 29.41 21.58 -1.99
C SER A 1008 29.63 21.03 -3.38
N VAL A 1009 29.24 21.80 -4.39
CA VAL A 1009 29.48 21.51 -5.81
C VAL A 1009 30.20 22.68 -6.47
N ALA A 1010 31.01 22.40 -7.50
CA ALA A 1010 31.62 23.42 -8.33
C ALA A 1010 31.02 23.35 -9.73
N THR A 1011 30.81 24.50 -10.36
CA THR A 1011 30.47 24.57 -11.79
C THR A 1011 31.64 24.11 -12.65
N ASP A 1012 31.34 23.83 -13.91
CA ASP A 1012 32.33 23.85 -14.97
C ASP A 1012 33.00 25.23 -15.07
N ALA A 1013 34.16 25.23 -15.75
CA ALA A 1013 35.09 26.34 -15.76
C ALA A 1013 34.97 27.15 -17.06
N ALA A 1014 34.33 28.32 -16.98
CA ALA A 1014 34.25 29.28 -18.08
C ALA A 1014 35.56 30.03 -18.28
N THR A 1015 36.00 30.18 -19.53
CA THR A 1015 37.26 30.82 -19.92
C THR A 1015 37.01 32.20 -20.50
N LEU A 1016 37.65 33.23 -19.92
CA LEU A 1016 37.74 34.55 -20.52
C LEU A 1016 38.87 34.61 -21.54
N ARG A 1017 38.57 34.96 -22.78
CA ARG A 1017 39.54 35.28 -23.83
C ARG A 1017 39.37 36.73 -24.26
N ILE A 1018 40.46 37.38 -24.65
CA ILE A 1018 40.42 38.70 -25.26
C ILE A 1018 40.56 38.56 -26.78
N GLU A 1019 39.70 39.28 -27.51
CA GLU A 1019 39.75 39.38 -28.97
C GLU A 1019 41.15 39.79 -29.43
N ARG A 1020 41.74 38.99 -30.31
CA ARG A 1020 43.08 39.26 -30.84
C ARG A 1020 42.96 40.14 -32.07
N ALA A 1021 43.60 41.30 -32.00
CA ALA A 1021 43.61 42.30 -33.05
C ALA A 1021 45.04 42.42 -33.59
N ALA A 1022 45.19 42.20 -34.90
CA ALA A 1022 46.46 42.42 -35.60
C ALA A 1022 46.94 43.88 -35.40
N PRO A 1023 48.25 44.15 -35.49
CA PRO A 1023 48.76 45.49 -35.21
C PRO A 1023 48.23 46.49 -36.23
N GLN A 1024 47.83 47.67 -35.80
CA GLN A 1024 47.48 48.78 -36.70
C GLN A 1024 48.33 50.00 -36.36
N VAL A 1025 49.06 50.54 -37.34
CA VAL A 1025 49.92 51.70 -37.13
C VAL A 1025 49.07 52.92 -36.78
N THR A 1026 49.35 53.52 -35.62
CA THR A 1026 48.70 54.73 -35.11
C THR A 1026 49.62 55.94 -35.15
N THR A 1027 50.92 55.74 -35.38
CA THR A 1027 51.88 56.83 -35.62
C THR A 1027 52.98 56.34 -36.56
N HIS A 1028 53.11 57.03 -37.69
CA HIS A 1028 54.17 56.81 -38.68
C HIS A 1028 55.36 57.72 -38.34
N PRO A 1029 56.61 57.29 -38.60
CA PRO A 1029 57.76 58.14 -38.39
C PRO A 1029 57.79 59.28 -39.40
N ALA A 1030 58.01 60.50 -38.93
CA ALA A 1030 58.25 61.66 -39.79
C ALA A 1030 59.72 61.74 -40.20
N SER A 1031 59.99 62.08 -41.46
CA SER A 1031 61.35 62.41 -41.93
C SER A 1031 61.94 63.58 -41.15
N VAL A 1032 63.24 63.50 -40.84
CA VAL A 1032 63.95 64.47 -40.01
C VAL A 1032 65.21 64.97 -40.71
N SER A 1033 65.59 66.21 -40.42
CA SER A 1033 66.84 66.79 -40.92
C SER A 1033 67.60 67.48 -39.80
N GLY A 1034 68.93 67.46 -39.87
CA GLY A 1034 69.79 68.04 -38.83
C GLY A 1034 71.22 68.28 -39.31
N LYS A 1035 72.01 69.01 -38.52
CA LYS A 1035 73.44 69.20 -38.77
C LYS A 1035 74.22 67.96 -38.31
N ALA A 1036 75.41 67.74 -38.87
CA ALA A 1036 76.26 66.62 -38.47
C ALA A 1036 76.52 66.63 -36.95
N GLY A 1037 76.43 65.46 -36.31
CA GLY A 1037 76.58 65.30 -34.86
C GLY A 1037 75.31 65.58 -34.04
N THR A 1038 74.24 66.12 -34.62
CA THR A 1038 72.97 66.32 -33.89
C THR A 1038 72.21 65.01 -33.72
N ARG A 1039 71.53 64.84 -32.58
CA ARG A 1039 70.65 63.69 -32.32
C ARG A 1039 69.23 64.00 -32.78
N VAL A 1040 68.69 63.17 -33.65
CA VAL A 1040 67.30 63.22 -34.12
C VAL A 1040 66.53 61.99 -33.63
N THR A 1041 65.20 62.08 -33.52
CA THR A 1041 64.36 61.00 -33.02
C THR A 1041 63.20 60.74 -33.98
N LEU A 1042 63.13 59.52 -34.52
CA LEU A 1042 61.97 59.01 -35.22
C LEU A 1042 61.02 58.39 -34.18
N ARG A 1043 59.71 58.52 -34.36
CA ARG A 1043 58.69 57.95 -33.45
C ARG A 1043 57.71 57.11 -34.24
N ALA A 1044 57.33 55.96 -33.70
CA ALA A 1044 56.33 55.08 -34.29
C ALA A 1044 55.49 54.44 -33.19
N ALA A 1045 54.20 54.21 -33.47
CA ALA A 1045 53.28 53.54 -32.57
C ALA A 1045 52.27 52.71 -33.37
N ALA A 1046 51.75 51.66 -32.73
CA ALA A 1046 50.65 50.85 -33.23
C ALA A 1046 49.72 50.43 -32.07
N SER A 1047 48.44 50.30 -32.37
CA SER A 1047 47.47 49.56 -31.56
C SER A 1047 47.52 48.07 -31.93
N GLY A 1048 46.79 47.23 -31.16
CA GLY A 1048 46.70 45.79 -31.36
C GLY A 1048 46.67 45.04 -30.03
N TYR A 1049 46.10 43.83 -30.03
CA TYR A 1049 46.10 42.93 -28.87
C TYR A 1049 46.47 41.50 -29.28
N PRO A 1050 47.47 40.83 -28.64
CA PRO A 1050 48.37 41.37 -27.61
C PRO A 1050 49.18 42.59 -28.08
N VAL A 1051 49.72 43.37 -27.13
CA VAL A 1051 50.47 44.60 -27.46
C VAL A 1051 51.63 44.27 -28.42
N PRO A 1052 51.71 44.91 -29.60
CA PRO A 1052 52.68 44.55 -30.61
C PRO A 1052 54.11 44.86 -30.20
N ARG A 1053 55.03 43.93 -30.52
CA ARG A 1053 56.47 44.14 -30.44
C ARG A 1053 56.89 44.99 -31.64
N ILE A 1054 57.79 45.95 -31.41
CA ILE A 1054 58.32 46.83 -32.47
C ILE A 1054 59.76 46.43 -32.83
N GLN A 1055 60.06 46.38 -34.11
CA GLN A 1055 61.41 46.23 -34.66
C GLN A 1055 61.65 47.31 -35.70
N TRP A 1056 62.65 48.17 -35.49
CA TRP A 1056 63.03 49.14 -36.52
C TRP A 1056 63.90 48.50 -37.59
N GLN A 1057 63.67 48.91 -38.83
CA GLN A 1057 64.46 48.51 -40.00
C GLN A 1057 65.06 49.74 -40.66
N VAL A 1058 66.28 49.60 -41.18
CA VAL A 1058 66.94 50.58 -42.03
C VAL A 1058 67.06 50.04 -43.46
N ARG A 1059 66.92 50.93 -44.44
CA ARG A 1059 67.33 50.73 -45.83
C ARG A 1059 68.32 51.85 -46.17
N GLU A 1060 69.59 51.47 -46.26
CA GLU A 1060 70.70 52.38 -46.55
C GLU A 1060 70.52 53.07 -47.91
N ARG A 1061 71.02 54.31 -48.05
CA ARG A 1061 70.90 55.07 -49.30
C ARG A 1061 71.52 54.33 -50.50
N GLY A 1062 70.66 53.84 -51.39
CA GLY A 1062 71.04 53.08 -52.60
C GLY A 1062 70.81 51.57 -52.50
N SER A 1063 70.45 51.06 -51.31
CA SER A 1063 70.02 49.67 -51.11
C SER A 1063 68.52 49.50 -51.41
N SER A 1064 68.14 48.34 -51.91
CA SER A 1064 66.73 47.88 -51.98
C SER A 1064 66.30 47.05 -50.77
N ARG A 1065 67.25 46.60 -49.93
CA ARG A 1065 67.01 45.67 -48.82
C ARG A 1065 66.82 46.42 -47.50
N TRP A 1066 65.78 46.05 -46.77
CA TRP A 1066 65.58 46.41 -45.36
C TRP A 1066 66.36 45.47 -44.45
N VAL A 1067 66.99 46.02 -43.42
CA VAL A 1067 67.80 45.29 -42.42
C VAL A 1067 67.34 45.70 -41.02
N ASP A 1068 67.15 44.72 -40.13
CA ASP A 1068 66.76 44.97 -38.74
C ASP A 1068 67.88 45.68 -37.96
N LEU A 1069 67.54 46.80 -37.32
CA LEU A 1069 68.44 47.50 -36.42
C LEU A 1069 68.48 46.76 -35.07
N ARG A 1070 69.66 46.21 -34.73
CA ARG A 1070 69.86 45.49 -33.46
C ARG A 1070 69.56 46.39 -32.26
N HIS A 1071 68.77 45.86 -31.32
CA HIS A 1071 68.31 46.54 -30.10
C HIS A 1071 67.42 47.79 -30.32
N ALA A 1072 66.99 48.08 -31.55
CA ALA A 1072 66.03 49.13 -31.83
C ALA A 1072 64.58 48.61 -31.69
N CYS A 1073 64.15 48.45 -30.43
CA CYS A 1073 62.85 47.84 -30.07
C CYS A 1073 61.96 48.75 -29.21
N GLY A 1074 62.18 50.07 -29.25
CA GLY A 1074 61.33 51.07 -28.59
C GLY A 1074 60.54 51.91 -29.59
N THR A 1075 59.43 52.52 -29.16
CA THR A 1075 58.57 53.43 -29.96
C THR A 1075 59.27 54.71 -30.42
N ALA A 1076 60.51 54.95 -29.99
CA ALA A 1076 61.37 56.03 -30.44
C ALA A 1076 62.75 55.48 -30.84
N LEU A 1077 63.18 55.76 -32.08
CA LEU A 1077 64.51 55.47 -32.59
C LEU A 1077 65.33 56.77 -32.61
N SER A 1078 66.34 56.85 -31.73
CA SER A 1078 67.28 57.97 -31.69
C SER A 1078 68.51 57.70 -32.57
N LEU A 1079 68.82 58.62 -33.47
CA LEU A 1079 69.92 58.52 -34.44
C LEU A 1079 70.80 59.76 -34.34
N VAL A 1080 72.10 59.63 -34.64
CA VAL A 1080 73.00 60.79 -34.80
C VAL A 1080 73.13 61.07 -36.29
N VAL A 1081 72.81 62.30 -36.71
CA VAL A 1081 72.90 62.70 -38.12
C VAL A 1081 74.37 62.80 -38.53
N GLY A 1082 74.75 62.11 -39.60
CA GLY A 1082 76.09 62.19 -40.18
C GLY A 1082 76.11 61.73 -41.64
N PRO A 1083 77.28 61.77 -42.30
CA PRO A 1083 77.39 61.38 -43.72
C PRO A 1083 76.93 59.95 -44.02
N GLY A 1084 77.05 59.05 -43.04
CA GLY A 1084 76.62 57.65 -43.14
C GLY A 1084 75.14 57.40 -42.84
N THR A 1085 74.36 58.41 -42.43
CA THR A 1085 72.90 58.32 -42.27
C THR A 1085 72.16 59.27 -43.21
N ASP A 1086 72.88 59.94 -44.12
CA ASP A 1086 72.36 60.98 -45.01
C ASP A 1086 71.61 60.37 -46.19
N GLY A 1087 70.28 60.36 -46.14
CA GLY A 1087 69.40 59.77 -47.15
C GLY A 1087 68.93 58.35 -46.85
N ASP A 1088 69.38 57.75 -45.75
CA ASP A 1088 68.87 56.48 -45.24
C ASP A 1088 67.37 56.57 -44.95
N ARG A 1089 66.70 55.41 -45.07
CA ARG A 1089 65.28 55.25 -44.80
C ARG A 1089 65.08 54.33 -43.60
N TYR A 1090 64.14 54.68 -42.74
CA TYR A 1090 63.81 53.93 -41.54
C TYR A 1090 62.30 53.68 -41.47
N ARG A 1091 61.91 52.47 -41.07
CA ARG A 1091 60.52 52.09 -40.80
C ARG A 1091 60.45 51.23 -39.54
N ALA A 1092 59.29 51.17 -38.92
CA ALA A 1092 59.03 50.22 -37.83
C ALA A 1092 58.10 49.11 -38.32
N VAL A 1093 58.41 47.87 -37.95
CA VAL A 1093 57.53 46.70 -38.11
C VAL A 1093 56.97 46.37 -36.72
N PHE A 1094 55.66 46.34 -36.62
CA PHE A 1094 54.91 45.95 -35.43
C PHE A 1094 54.35 44.55 -35.63
N THR A 1095 54.57 43.64 -34.68
CA THR A 1095 54.13 42.24 -34.77
C THR A 1095 53.52 41.75 -33.46
N ASN A 1096 52.39 41.06 -33.53
CA ASN A 1096 51.82 40.26 -32.44
C ASN A 1096 51.32 38.91 -32.97
N ASP A 1097 50.73 38.09 -32.11
CA ASP A 1097 50.25 36.74 -32.45
C ASP A 1097 49.10 36.73 -33.49
N ALA A 1098 48.49 37.87 -33.78
CA ALA A 1098 47.42 38.03 -34.77
C ALA A 1098 47.89 38.61 -36.11
N GLY A 1099 49.14 39.07 -36.23
CA GLY A 1099 49.70 39.55 -37.50
C GLY A 1099 50.79 40.60 -37.35
N SER A 1100 51.06 41.33 -38.43
CA SER A 1100 52.01 42.45 -38.43
C SER A 1100 51.53 43.63 -39.27
N ALA A 1101 52.02 44.83 -38.91
CA ALA A 1101 51.87 46.04 -39.71
C ALA A 1101 53.19 46.80 -39.75
N THR A 1102 53.45 47.47 -40.88
CA THR A 1102 54.69 48.20 -41.12
C THR A 1102 54.37 49.68 -41.34
N THR A 1103 55.14 50.57 -40.74
CA THR A 1103 54.99 52.01 -40.97
C THR A 1103 55.48 52.43 -42.35
N ASP A 1104 55.08 53.62 -42.77
CA ASP A 1104 55.78 54.32 -43.86
C ASP A 1104 57.26 54.55 -43.52
N GLU A 1105 58.05 54.86 -44.55
CA GLU A 1105 59.47 55.16 -44.42
C GLU A 1105 59.73 56.65 -44.12
N ALA A 1106 60.54 56.90 -43.08
CA ALA A 1106 61.10 58.21 -42.78
C ALA A 1106 62.54 58.33 -43.26
N SER A 1107 62.91 59.49 -43.83
CA SER A 1107 64.29 59.79 -44.19
C SER A 1107 65.02 60.58 -43.11
N VAL A 1108 66.31 60.31 -42.94
CA VAL A 1108 67.23 61.21 -42.22
C VAL A 1108 68.04 62.00 -43.25
N THR A 1109 68.08 63.32 -43.15
CA THR A 1109 68.78 64.20 -44.12
C THR A 1109 69.81 65.08 -43.44
N LEU A 1110 71.05 65.10 -43.95
CA LEU A 1110 72.11 65.97 -43.44
C LEU A 1110 71.98 67.39 -44.02
N VAL A 1111 71.62 68.35 -43.17
CA VAL A 1111 71.59 69.77 -43.53
C VAL A 1111 73.02 70.29 -43.64
N ARG A 1112 73.45 70.54 -44.88
CA ARG A 1112 74.72 71.20 -45.21
C ARG A 1112 74.45 72.70 -45.28
N GLY A 1113 75.26 73.51 -44.58
CA GLY A 1113 75.12 74.96 -44.62
C GLY A 1113 75.37 75.54 -46.02
N PRO A 1114 74.87 76.76 -46.32
CA PRO A 1114 75.33 77.50 -47.49
C PRO A 1114 76.87 77.66 -47.42
N ARG A 1115 77.51 77.54 -48.58
CA ARG A 1115 78.97 77.62 -48.72
C ARG A 1115 79.50 79.03 -48.48
#